data_AF-A0A973NV29-F1
#
_entry.id   AF-A0A973NV29-F1
#
_cell.length_a   1.000
_cell.length_b   1.000
_cell.length_c   1.000
_cell.angle_alpha   90.00
_cell.angle_beta   90.00
_cell.angle_gamma   90.00
#
_symmetry.space_group_name_H-M   'P 1'
#
loop_
_entity.id
_entity.type
_entity.pdbx_description
1 polymer ?
#
loop_
_entity_poly.entity_id
_entity_poly.type
_entity_poly.pdbx_seq_one_letter_code
_entity_poly.pdbx_strand_id
1 'polypeptide(L)'
;RLLVKLFEAKFSPAYSHETPELWESIVEEIEAALDLVQSLDDDRILRSLLKVIQATLRTNYFQTDYAGEPKPYVSFKLDPYAVPDLPAPLPRFEIWVYSPQVEGVHLRFGKVARGGLRWSDRREDFRTEILGLVKAQMVKNSVIVPVGSKGGFYAKNLPDPAADRDAWLAEGISSYKTFISGLLDITDNLVAGEVVPPRNVVRHDGDDTYLVVAADKGTATFSDIANGLAMDYGFWLGDAFASGGSVGYDHKGMGITARGAWESVKRHFRELGVDTQSEDFTAVGVGDMSGDVFGNGMLLSEHIRLIAAFDHRHIFLDPDPDAAASFAERQRMFNLPRSSWADYDTALISPGGGVYPRGAKSIPISSQVRHALGLAPSVLRMAPNELLNAILKAPVDLFWNGGIGTYVKAFAQSNADVGDKANDGFRINGSELRARVVGEGGNLGFTQLGRIEYAVSGGPGGIGGKINTDAIDNSAGVDTSDHEVNIKILLDQAVHAGDLTVKQRNQALAEQTDEVARLVLRDNIDQNIALANAQWQAPELIDAHGRLMRRLVKDGLLNRELEFLPSDKVLAERRAANTGLTQPELSVLLAYVKIVLADELFASSLPDDPYYVERLQDYFPTPLRAPYRTLMDAHPLRREIITTQVVNELVNNAGITFAFRMREESGASADQIARSHSAAREVFDMPGHLAAIEALNNQVPAAVQTAMRMEVRRLTQRAARWFLQNRRHPLDITAQIDHFREGVRDISAHLPKLLAGPHLTRYQEQREDLIIAGVPGELASAVAGMPSIFGALDIVETAAAAGKPVLDVAEVYFDLADRMEIAAIQQKIVDLPRADRWQTMARAALRDELYASHAGLTAALLASGDETATPEQRYEAWIDKDRAAVERSRSVLDEIMASDTYDLATLSVAMRTISAILRATSM
;
A
#
# COMPACT_ATOMS: atom_id res chain seq x y z
N ARG A 1 -35.76 -27.86 -19.34
CA ARG A 1 -35.42 -28.33 -20.71
C ARG A 1 -34.82 -27.20 -21.53
N LEU A 2 -35.53 -26.09 -21.76
CA LEU A 2 -34.97 -24.94 -22.49
C LEU A 2 -33.67 -24.40 -21.87
N LEU A 3 -33.57 -24.30 -20.55
CA LEU A 3 -32.32 -23.94 -19.87
C LEU A 3 -31.14 -24.88 -20.19
N VAL A 4 -31.40 -26.19 -20.32
CA VAL A 4 -30.36 -27.18 -20.70
C VAL A 4 -29.97 -26.98 -22.16
N LYS A 5 -30.95 -26.78 -23.05
CA LYS A 5 -30.71 -26.48 -24.46
C LYS A 5 -29.87 -25.20 -24.63
N LEU A 6 -30.15 -24.16 -23.84
CA LEU A 6 -29.35 -22.94 -23.79
C LEU A 6 -27.91 -23.23 -23.34
N PHE A 7 -27.75 -24.00 -22.26
CA PHE A 7 -26.44 -24.39 -21.76
C PHE A 7 -25.62 -25.15 -22.80
N GLU A 8 -26.21 -26.15 -23.46
CA GLU A 8 -25.57 -26.91 -24.53
C GLU A 8 -25.22 -26.04 -25.73
N ALA A 9 -26.16 -25.22 -26.21
CA ALA A 9 -25.93 -24.30 -27.34
C ALA A 9 -24.78 -23.31 -27.07
N LYS A 10 -24.65 -22.84 -25.82
CA LYS A 10 -23.64 -21.85 -25.45
C LYS A 10 -22.25 -22.47 -25.19
N PHE A 11 -22.17 -23.67 -24.61
CA PHE A 11 -20.92 -24.19 -24.08
C PHE A 11 -20.40 -25.47 -24.73
N SER A 12 -21.23 -26.18 -25.51
CA SER A 12 -20.77 -27.38 -26.20
C SER A 12 -19.84 -27.00 -27.35
N PRO A 13 -18.64 -27.62 -27.44
CA PRO A 13 -17.76 -27.45 -28.59
C PRO A 13 -18.40 -27.82 -29.93
N ALA A 14 -19.47 -28.63 -29.93
CA ALA A 14 -20.20 -28.98 -31.15
C ALA A 14 -20.88 -27.76 -31.83
N TYR A 15 -21.16 -26.70 -31.06
CA TYR A 15 -21.80 -25.47 -31.54
C TYR A 15 -20.83 -24.28 -31.62
N SER A 16 -19.51 -24.51 -31.50
CA SER A 16 -18.52 -23.41 -31.43
C SER A 16 -18.40 -22.56 -32.70
N HIS A 17 -18.95 -23.05 -33.82
CA HIS A 17 -18.99 -22.35 -35.11
C HIS A 17 -20.34 -21.66 -35.38
N GLU A 18 -21.32 -21.86 -34.51
CA GLU A 18 -22.62 -21.19 -34.64
C GLU A 18 -22.53 -19.75 -34.12
N THR A 19 -23.35 -18.89 -34.71
CA THR A 19 -23.34 -17.46 -34.40
C THR A 19 -24.16 -17.18 -33.11
N PRO A 20 -23.88 -16.09 -32.36
CA PRO A 20 -24.54 -15.80 -31.09
C PRO A 20 -26.08 -15.84 -31.13
N GLU A 21 -26.66 -15.58 -32.30
CA GLU A 21 -28.09 -15.56 -32.58
C GLU A 21 -28.80 -16.88 -32.23
N LEU A 22 -28.11 -18.05 -32.29
CA LEU A 22 -28.72 -19.32 -31.91
C LEU A 22 -29.15 -19.30 -30.44
N TRP A 23 -28.23 -19.00 -29.53
CA TRP A 23 -28.53 -19.07 -28.10
C TRP A 23 -29.35 -17.86 -27.64
N GLU A 24 -29.22 -16.70 -28.31
CA GLU A 24 -30.10 -15.53 -28.09
C GLU A 24 -31.57 -15.89 -28.38
N SER A 25 -31.86 -16.60 -29.47
CA SER A 25 -33.24 -17.04 -29.77
C SER A 25 -33.80 -18.01 -28.70
N ILE A 26 -32.95 -18.84 -28.10
CA ILE A 26 -33.35 -19.75 -27.02
C ILE A 26 -33.62 -18.95 -25.74
N VAL A 27 -32.88 -17.87 -25.48
CA VAL A 27 -33.15 -16.95 -24.36
C VAL A 27 -34.54 -16.32 -24.51
N GLU A 28 -34.88 -15.81 -25.70
CA GLU A 28 -36.22 -15.26 -25.97
C GLU A 28 -37.32 -16.30 -25.76
N GLU A 29 -37.11 -17.54 -26.21
CA GLU A 29 -38.03 -18.65 -25.98
C GLU A 29 -38.20 -18.97 -24.48
N ILE A 30 -37.11 -18.92 -23.71
CA ILE A 30 -37.15 -19.10 -22.25
C ILE A 30 -37.92 -17.96 -21.59
N GLU A 31 -37.64 -16.71 -21.93
CA GLU A 31 -38.31 -15.54 -21.34
C GLU A 31 -39.83 -15.57 -21.59
N ALA A 32 -40.25 -15.88 -22.82
CA ALA A 32 -41.66 -16.05 -23.14
C ALA A 32 -42.31 -17.21 -22.35
N ALA A 33 -41.58 -18.31 -22.12
CA ALA A 33 -42.07 -19.42 -21.32
C ALA A 33 -42.15 -19.09 -19.82
N LEU A 34 -41.23 -18.27 -19.31
CA LEU A 34 -41.22 -17.82 -17.91
C LEU A 34 -42.42 -16.93 -17.58
N ASP A 35 -42.88 -16.12 -18.53
CA ASP A 35 -44.08 -15.28 -18.36
C ASP A 35 -45.38 -16.08 -18.16
N LEU A 36 -45.35 -17.39 -18.44
CA LEU A 36 -46.47 -18.31 -18.22
C LEU A 36 -46.38 -19.05 -16.87
N VAL A 37 -45.30 -18.87 -16.10
CA VAL A 37 -45.09 -19.54 -14.80
C VAL A 37 -46.01 -18.92 -13.75
N GLN A 38 -46.89 -19.75 -13.17
CA GLN A 38 -47.89 -19.30 -12.19
C GLN A 38 -47.29 -19.00 -10.81
N SER A 39 -46.27 -19.75 -10.41
CA SER A 39 -45.62 -19.63 -9.10
C SER A 39 -44.52 -18.58 -9.17
N LEU A 40 -44.64 -17.53 -8.37
CA LEU A 40 -43.61 -16.48 -8.28
C LEU A 40 -42.26 -17.02 -7.79
N ASP A 41 -42.29 -18.02 -6.90
CA ASP A 41 -41.06 -18.65 -6.41
C ASP A 41 -40.37 -19.45 -7.51
N ASP A 42 -41.14 -20.20 -8.32
CA ASP A 42 -40.60 -20.97 -9.45
C ASP A 42 -40.08 -20.03 -10.54
N ASP A 43 -40.82 -18.95 -10.84
CA ASP A 43 -40.39 -17.91 -11.79
C ASP A 43 -39.07 -17.28 -11.34
N ARG A 44 -38.97 -16.86 -10.07
CA ARG A 44 -37.74 -16.31 -9.50
C ARG A 44 -36.56 -17.29 -9.61
N ILE A 45 -36.77 -18.56 -9.26
CA ILE A 45 -35.73 -19.59 -9.32
C ILE A 45 -35.28 -19.81 -10.77
N LEU A 46 -36.22 -19.97 -11.71
CA LEU A 46 -35.90 -20.23 -13.10
C LEU A 46 -35.24 -19.03 -13.79
N ARG A 47 -35.68 -17.80 -13.49
CA ARG A 47 -35.01 -16.56 -13.94
C ARG A 47 -33.60 -16.46 -13.37
N SER A 48 -33.39 -16.82 -12.10
CA SER A 48 -32.06 -16.85 -11.50
C SER A 48 -31.16 -17.88 -12.20
N LEU A 49 -31.66 -19.08 -12.48
CA LEU A 49 -30.93 -20.10 -13.24
C LEU A 49 -30.57 -19.62 -14.65
N LEU A 50 -31.51 -18.99 -15.36
CA LEU A 50 -31.24 -18.36 -16.66
C LEU A 50 -30.09 -17.37 -16.57
N LYS A 51 -30.14 -16.46 -15.59
CA LYS A 51 -29.10 -15.44 -15.39
C LYS A 51 -27.74 -16.04 -15.05
N VAL A 52 -27.67 -17.10 -14.24
CA VAL A 52 -26.41 -17.79 -13.95
C VAL A 52 -25.82 -18.47 -15.19
N ILE A 53 -26.66 -19.09 -16.04
CA ILE A 53 -26.20 -19.67 -17.32
C ILE A 53 -25.68 -18.57 -18.26
N GLN A 54 -26.38 -17.42 -18.33
CA GLN A 54 -25.94 -16.26 -19.10
C GLN A 54 -24.63 -15.67 -18.57
N ALA A 55 -24.45 -15.62 -17.24
CA ALA A 55 -23.24 -15.13 -16.58
C ALA A 55 -22.05 -16.12 -16.65
N THR A 56 -22.28 -17.37 -17.03
CA THR A 56 -21.20 -18.35 -17.18
C THR A 56 -20.34 -18.01 -18.41
N LEU A 57 -19.02 -17.94 -18.20
CA LEU A 57 -18.00 -17.60 -19.18
C LEU A 57 -17.30 -18.85 -19.75
N ARG A 58 -17.05 -19.86 -18.91
CA ARG A 58 -16.36 -21.12 -19.27
C ARG A 58 -16.87 -22.26 -18.40
N THR A 59 -16.84 -23.49 -18.93
CA THR A 59 -17.12 -24.71 -18.18
C THR A 59 -16.33 -25.91 -18.70
N ASN A 60 -15.95 -26.83 -17.82
CA ASN A 60 -15.30 -28.10 -18.19
C ASN A 60 -16.30 -29.25 -18.41
N TYR A 61 -17.62 -28.99 -18.40
CA TYR A 61 -18.66 -30.02 -18.50
C TYR A 61 -18.50 -30.96 -19.72
N PHE A 62 -17.97 -30.44 -20.84
CA PHE A 62 -17.75 -31.19 -22.08
C PHE A 62 -16.35 -31.82 -22.19
N GLN A 63 -15.53 -31.71 -21.15
CA GLN A 63 -14.26 -32.40 -21.08
C GLN A 63 -14.44 -33.84 -20.59
N THR A 64 -13.65 -34.73 -21.16
CA THR A 64 -13.53 -36.12 -20.71
C THR A 64 -12.23 -36.32 -19.95
N ASP A 65 -12.17 -37.36 -19.14
CA ASP A 65 -10.93 -37.84 -18.54
C ASP A 65 -10.05 -38.59 -19.56
N TYR A 66 -8.92 -39.13 -19.11
CA TYR A 66 -7.99 -39.88 -19.96
C TYR A 66 -8.59 -41.19 -20.52
N ALA A 67 -9.64 -41.73 -19.91
CA ALA A 67 -10.35 -42.91 -20.39
C ALA A 67 -11.46 -42.56 -21.41
N GLY A 68 -11.72 -41.26 -21.62
CA GLY A 68 -12.80 -40.79 -22.48
C GLY A 68 -14.16 -40.69 -21.78
N GLU A 69 -14.20 -40.88 -20.46
CA GLU A 69 -15.43 -40.80 -19.68
C GLU A 69 -15.68 -39.36 -19.16
N PRO A 70 -16.93 -38.98 -18.86
CA PRO A 70 -17.22 -37.69 -18.23
C PRO A 70 -16.49 -37.54 -16.89
N LYS A 71 -15.89 -36.38 -16.66
CA LYS A 71 -15.23 -36.08 -15.39
C LYS A 71 -16.22 -36.14 -14.23
N PRO A 72 -15.82 -36.61 -13.03
CA PRO A 72 -16.72 -36.71 -11.87
C PRO A 72 -16.94 -35.35 -11.15
N TYR A 73 -16.49 -34.25 -11.73
CA TYR A 73 -16.59 -32.90 -11.22
C TYR A 73 -16.85 -31.90 -12.36
N VAL A 74 -17.49 -30.80 -12.03
CA VAL A 74 -17.80 -29.70 -12.95
C VAL A 74 -17.29 -28.39 -12.39
N SER A 75 -16.88 -27.50 -13.29
CA SER A 75 -16.35 -26.18 -12.99
C SER A 75 -17.05 -25.15 -13.85
N PHE A 76 -17.39 -24.00 -13.25
CA PHE A 76 -18.01 -22.87 -13.92
C PHE A 76 -17.23 -21.61 -13.58
N LYS A 77 -16.70 -20.93 -14.60
CA LYS A 77 -16.20 -19.56 -14.47
C LYS A 77 -17.37 -18.61 -14.71
N LEU A 78 -17.70 -17.79 -13.73
CA LEU A 78 -18.83 -16.86 -13.74
C LEU A 78 -18.31 -15.42 -13.81
N ASP A 79 -19.10 -14.56 -14.46
CA ASP A 79 -19.05 -13.10 -14.30
C ASP A 79 -20.03 -12.68 -13.18
N PRO A 80 -19.55 -12.36 -11.96
CA PRO A 80 -20.41 -12.00 -10.84
C PRO A 80 -21.21 -10.71 -11.07
N TYR A 81 -20.78 -9.81 -11.96
CA TYR A 81 -21.54 -8.59 -12.27
C TYR A 81 -22.82 -8.88 -13.06
N ALA A 82 -22.87 -10.01 -13.76
CA ALA A 82 -24.04 -10.47 -14.50
C ALA A 82 -25.00 -11.32 -13.66
N VAL A 83 -24.65 -11.64 -12.41
CA VAL A 83 -25.48 -12.42 -11.48
C VAL A 83 -26.27 -11.48 -10.56
N PRO A 84 -27.61 -11.56 -10.51
CA PRO A 84 -28.42 -10.70 -9.67
C PRO A 84 -28.24 -11.02 -8.17
N ASP A 85 -28.48 -10.02 -7.32
CA ASP A 85 -28.59 -10.14 -5.85
C ASP A 85 -27.35 -10.70 -5.12
N LEU A 86 -26.16 -10.63 -5.74
CA LEU A 86 -24.92 -11.00 -5.07
C LEU A 86 -24.47 -9.93 -4.05
N PRO A 87 -23.96 -10.34 -2.86
CA PRO A 87 -23.44 -9.41 -1.88
C PRO A 87 -22.14 -8.76 -2.37
N ALA A 88 -21.98 -7.47 -2.09
CA ALA A 88 -20.74 -6.75 -2.34
C ALA A 88 -19.62 -7.16 -1.37
N PRO A 89 -18.33 -7.04 -1.75
CA PRO A 89 -17.84 -6.61 -3.07
C PRO A 89 -17.95 -7.72 -4.13
N LEU A 90 -18.24 -7.37 -5.38
CA LEU A 90 -18.32 -8.33 -6.47
C LEU A 90 -16.93 -8.62 -7.03
N PRO A 91 -16.46 -9.88 -7.05
CA PRO A 91 -15.23 -10.23 -7.75
C PRO A 91 -15.41 -10.07 -9.27
N ARG A 92 -14.30 -9.92 -9.99
CA ARG A 92 -14.31 -9.92 -11.46
C ARG A 92 -14.65 -11.30 -12.01
N PHE A 93 -14.11 -12.35 -11.38
CA PHE A 93 -14.39 -13.73 -11.76
C PHE A 93 -14.63 -14.56 -10.50
N GLU A 94 -15.60 -15.47 -10.58
CA GLU A 94 -15.73 -16.58 -9.66
C GLU A 94 -15.55 -17.89 -10.43
N ILE A 95 -14.67 -18.78 -9.96
CA ILE A 95 -14.64 -20.17 -10.41
C ILE A 95 -15.26 -21.03 -9.32
N TRP A 96 -16.42 -21.62 -9.60
CA TRP A 96 -17.07 -22.58 -8.72
C TRP A 96 -16.80 -23.99 -9.22
N VAL A 97 -16.30 -24.86 -8.34
CA VAL A 97 -16.01 -26.27 -8.62
C VAL A 97 -16.89 -27.12 -7.74
N TYR A 98 -17.58 -28.07 -8.35
CA TYR A 98 -18.50 -28.96 -7.66
C TYR A 98 -18.26 -30.42 -8.03
N SER A 99 -18.27 -31.29 -7.03
CA SER A 99 -18.38 -32.75 -7.19
C SER A 99 -19.14 -33.36 -6.01
N PRO A 100 -19.49 -34.66 -6.06
CA PRO A 100 -19.97 -35.38 -4.89
C PRO A 100 -18.98 -35.40 -3.71
N GLN A 101 -17.69 -35.14 -3.95
CA GLN A 101 -16.62 -35.17 -2.95
C GLN A 101 -16.32 -33.77 -2.36
N VAL A 102 -16.33 -32.74 -3.19
CA VAL A 102 -15.86 -31.40 -2.84
C VAL A 102 -16.78 -30.33 -3.38
N GLU A 103 -16.83 -29.21 -2.71
CA GLU A 103 -17.30 -27.97 -3.29
C GLU A 103 -16.33 -26.84 -2.92
N GLY A 104 -16.00 -26.02 -3.90
CA GLY A 104 -15.04 -24.95 -3.74
C GLY A 104 -15.32 -23.75 -4.64
N VAL A 105 -14.81 -22.59 -4.22
CA VAL A 105 -14.87 -21.34 -4.98
C VAL A 105 -13.48 -20.71 -5.04
N HIS A 106 -13.20 -20.02 -6.14
CA HIS A 106 -12.04 -19.13 -6.27
C HIS A 106 -12.49 -17.78 -6.82
N LEU A 107 -12.40 -16.74 -5.99
CA LEU A 107 -12.84 -15.37 -6.27
C LEU A 107 -11.62 -14.54 -6.68
N ARG A 108 -11.65 -13.88 -7.84
CA ARG A 108 -10.57 -13.04 -8.37
C ARG A 108 -11.07 -11.64 -8.69
N PHE A 109 -10.34 -10.60 -8.27
CA PHE A 109 -10.66 -9.21 -8.59
C PHE A 109 -9.99 -8.69 -9.86
N GLY A 110 -9.15 -9.50 -10.50
CA GLY A 110 -8.47 -9.17 -11.75
C GLY A 110 -7.93 -10.41 -12.46
N LYS A 111 -7.34 -10.19 -13.65
CA LYS A 111 -6.69 -11.26 -14.42
C LYS A 111 -5.36 -11.69 -13.77
N VAL A 112 -4.50 -10.75 -13.42
CA VAL A 112 -3.31 -11.05 -12.62
C VAL A 112 -3.72 -10.93 -11.16
N ALA A 113 -4.11 -12.04 -10.53
CA ALA A 113 -4.62 -12.06 -9.17
C ALA A 113 -4.07 -13.26 -8.38
N ARG A 114 -3.93 -13.07 -7.07
CA ARG A 114 -3.31 -14.06 -6.17
C ARG A 114 -3.96 -14.08 -4.80
N GLY A 115 -4.02 -15.28 -4.22
CA GLY A 115 -4.64 -15.50 -2.93
C GLY A 115 -4.50 -16.92 -2.39
N GLY A 116 -4.59 -17.02 -1.07
CA GLY A 116 -4.58 -18.31 -0.37
C GLY A 116 -5.84 -19.14 -0.61
N LEU A 117 -5.72 -20.46 -0.61
CA LEU A 117 -6.82 -21.42 -0.66
C LEU A 117 -7.10 -22.00 0.73
N ARG A 118 -8.27 -21.70 1.30
CA ARG A 118 -8.66 -22.20 2.62
C ARG A 118 -9.38 -23.55 2.55
N TRP A 119 -8.98 -24.49 3.39
CA TRP A 119 -9.84 -25.64 3.72
C TRP A 119 -10.78 -25.19 4.85
N SER A 120 -12.05 -24.98 4.49
CA SER A 120 -13.09 -24.53 5.41
C SER A 120 -13.79 -25.70 6.09
N ASP A 121 -14.07 -25.53 7.39
CA ASP A 121 -14.97 -26.38 8.19
C ASP A 121 -16.41 -25.85 8.20
N ARG A 122 -16.69 -24.74 7.51
CA ARG A 122 -17.97 -24.02 7.52
C ARG A 122 -18.86 -24.37 6.33
N ARG A 123 -19.33 -25.62 6.27
CA ARG A 123 -20.14 -26.13 5.15
C ARG A 123 -21.31 -25.22 4.72
N GLU A 124 -22.00 -24.59 5.67
CA GLU A 124 -23.21 -23.81 5.39
C GLU A 124 -22.95 -22.41 4.83
N ASP A 125 -21.79 -21.80 5.14
CA ASP A 125 -21.50 -20.40 4.78
C ASP A 125 -20.05 -20.14 4.32
N PHE A 126 -19.33 -21.18 3.87
CA PHE A 126 -17.94 -21.05 3.40
C PHE A 126 -17.78 -20.00 2.29
N ARG A 127 -18.77 -19.84 1.39
CA ARG A 127 -18.71 -18.81 0.32
C ARG A 127 -18.66 -17.40 0.91
N THR A 128 -19.44 -17.14 1.95
CA THR A 128 -19.43 -15.86 2.69
C THR A 128 -18.11 -15.68 3.45
N GLU A 129 -17.56 -16.76 4.02
CA GLU A 129 -16.22 -16.73 4.62
C GLU A 129 -15.16 -16.33 3.59
N ILE A 130 -15.12 -16.97 2.42
CA ILE A 130 -14.13 -16.67 1.37
C ILE A 130 -14.31 -15.25 0.83
N LEU A 131 -15.55 -14.76 0.68
CA LEU A 131 -15.83 -13.39 0.29
C LEU A 131 -15.30 -12.36 1.31
N GLY A 132 -15.45 -12.64 2.61
CA GLY A 132 -14.89 -11.79 3.67
C GLY A 132 -13.36 -11.73 3.63
N LEU A 133 -12.71 -12.87 3.34
CA LEU A 133 -11.24 -12.96 3.27
C LEU A 133 -10.66 -12.25 2.03
N VAL A 134 -11.30 -12.36 0.87
CA VAL A 134 -10.80 -11.70 -0.35
C VAL A 134 -10.85 -10.18 -0.22
N LYS A 135 -11.85 -9.63 0.48
CA LYS A 135 -11.93 -8.19 0.76
C LYS A 135 -10.67 -7.67 1.46
N ALA A 136 -10.23 -8.35 2.53
CA ALA A 136 -8.99 -7.98 3.22
C ALA A 136 -7.76 -8.13 2.30
N GLN A 137 -7.76 -9.14 1.43
CA GLN A 137 -6.68 -9.39 0.48
C GLN A 137 -6.54 -8.27 -0.56
N MET A 138 -7.63 -7.63 -0.99
CA MET A 138 -7.57 -6.53 -1.96
C MET A 138 -6.71 -5.36 -1.47
N VAL A 139 -6.93 -4.93 -0.22
CA VAL A 139 -6.17 -3.84 0.40
C VAL A 139 -4.71 -4.27 0.61
N LYS A 140 -4.49 -5.51 1.08
CA LYS A 140 -3.17 -6.05 1.35
C LYS A 140 -2.30 -6.20 0.09
N ASN A 141 -2.90 -6.53 -1.05
CA ASN A 141 -2.19 -6.69 -2.32
C ASN A 141 -1.89 -5.36 -3.03
N SER A 142 -2.31 -4.21 -2.49
CA SER A 142 -2.09 -2.90 -3.14
C SER A 142 -0.61 -2.50 -3.32
N VAL A 143 0.31 -3.29 -2.78
CA VAL A 143 1.77 -3.06 -2.82
C VAL A 143 2.50 -4.03 -3.75
N ILE A 144 1.82 -5.05 -4.29
CA ILE A 144 2.41 -6.08 -5.14
C ILE A 144 1.77 -6.06 -6.54
N VAL A 145 2.30 -6.87 -7.46
CA VAL A 145 1.79 -7.01 -8.83
C VAL A 145 0.35 -7.55 -8.89
N PRO A 146 0.04 -8.74 -8.34
CA PRO A 146 -1.28 -9.32 -8.49
C PRO A 146 -2.31 -8.69 -7.55
N VAL A 147 -3.49 -8.35 -8.08
CA VAL A 147 -4.62 -7.94 -7.24
C VAL A 147 -5.12 -9.11 -6.38
N GLY A 148 -6.04 -8.83 -5.45
CA GLY A 148 -6.56 -9.83 -4.53
C GLY A 148 -7.33 -10.97 -5.21
N SER A 149 -7.01 -12.21 -4.86
CA SER A 149 -7.91 -13.36 -4.99
C SER A 149 -8.07 -14.08 -3.66
N LYS A 150 -9.05 -14.98 -3.57
CA LYS A 150 -9.13 -15.95 -2.47
C LYS A 150 -9.91 -17.15 -2.96
N GLY A 151 -9.48 -18.34 -2.57
CA GLY A 151 -10.28 -19.53 -2.76
C GLY A 151 -10.52 -20.26 -1.45
N GLY A 152 -11.47 -21.17 -1.51
CA GLY A 152 -11.66 -22.13 -0.44
C GLY A 152 -12.59 -23.25 -0.86
N PHE A 153 -12.42 -24.37 -0.17
CA PHE A 153 -13.18 -25.58 -0.41
C PHE A 153 -13.53 -26.24 0.91
N TYR A 154 -14.56 -27.09 0.87
CA TYR A 154 -14.84 -28.03 1.94
C TYR A 154 -15.03 -29.43 1.36
N ALA A 155 -14.52 -30.43 2.07
CA ALA A 155 -14.69 -31.84 1.73
C ALA A 155 -16.03 -32.34 2.31
N LYS A 156 -16.83 -33.02 1.49
CA LYS A 156 -18.19 -33.47 1.83
C LYS A 156 -18.20 -34.81 2.57
N ASN A 157 -17.17 -35.63 2.35
CA ASN A 157 -17.11 -37.03 2.81
C ASN A 157 -16.03 -37.26 3.87
N LEU A 158 -15.80 -36.29 4.76
CA LEU A 158 -14.77 -36.40 5.80
C LEU A 158 -15.12 -37.48 6.84
N PRO A 159 -14.23 -38.44 7.13
CA PRO A 159 -14.38 -39.37 8.25
C PRO A 159 -14.20 -38.66 9.60
N ASP A 160 -14.55 -39.31 10.71
CA ASP A 160 -14.34 -38.73 12.05
C ASP A 160 -12.84 -38.65 12.38
N PRO A 161 -12.25 -37.46 12.56
CA PRO A 161 -10.82 -37.31 12.84
C PRO A 161 -10.41 -37.88 14.21
N ALA A 162 -11.35 -38.09 15.14
CA ALA A 162 -11.06 -38.78 16.40
C ALA A 162 -10.92 -40.30 16.22
N ALA A 163 -11.51 -40.85 15.15
CA ALA A 163 -11.44 -42.27 14.82
C ALA A 163 -10.27 -42.57 13.86
N ASP A 164 -10.10 -41.78 12.80
CA ASP A 164 -9.05 -41.98 11.79
C ASP A 164 -8.59 -40.63 11.18
N ARG A 165 -7.53 -40.07 11.77
CA ARG A 165 -6.96 -38.79 11.33
C ARG A 165 -6.27 -38.88 9.96
N ASP A 166 -5.69 -40.03 9.62
CA ASP A 166 -4.97 -40.20 8.37
C ASP A 166 -5.95 -40.30 7.19
N ALA A 167 -7.05 -41.03 7.36
CA ALA A 167 -8.15 -41.04 6.39
C ALA A 167 -8.79 -39.64 6.23
N TRP A 168 -8.95 -38.89 7.31
CA TRP A 168 -9.46 -37.51 7.28
C TRP A 168 -8.56 -36.60 6.43
N LEU A 169 -7.24 -36.68 6.64
CA LEU A 169 -6.28 -35.89 5.88
C LEU A 169 -6.22 -36.32 4.42
N ALA A 170 -6.26 -37.63 4.14
CA ALA A 170 -6.23 -38.18 2.79
C ALA A 170 -7.45 -37.72 1.96
N GLU A 171 -8.64 -37.70 2.56
CA GLU A 171 -9.87 -37.20 1.93
C GLU A 171 -9.79 -35.70 1.65
N GLY A 172 -9.25 -34.91 2.59
CA GLY A 172 -8.99 -33.49 2.39
C GLY A 172 -8.03 -33.22 1.23
N ILE A 173 -6.94 -33.99 1.14
CA ILE A 173 -5.98 -33.92 0.03
C ILE A 173 -6.64 -34.30 -1.30
N SER A 174 -7.44 -35.37 -1.34
CA SER A 174 -8.17 -35.79 -2.54
C SER A 174 -9.13 -34.69 -3.02
N SER A 175 -9.89 -34.11 -2.09
CA SER A 175 -10.80 -32.99 -2.37
C SER A 175 -10.06 -31.77 -2.91
N TYR A 176 -8.90 -31.45 -2.33
CA TYR A 176 -8.05 -30.35 -2.79
C TYR A 176 -7.53 -30.59 -4.22
N LYS A 177 -7.07 -31.81 -4.53
CA LYS A 177 -6.62 -32.16 -5.88
C LYS A 177 -7.73 -31.98 -6.91
N THR A 178 -8.94 -32.48 -6.62
CA THR A 178 -10.12 -32.28 -7.47
C THR A 178 -10.43 -30.78 -7.67
N PHE A 179 -10.35 -29.99 -6.60
CA PHE A 179 -10.56 -28.55 -6.69
C PHE A 179 -9.54 -27.87 -7.61
N ILE A 180 -8.24 -28.13 -7.43
CA ILE A 180 -7.17 -27.57 -8.27
C ILE A 180 -7.32 -28.00 -9.74
N SER A 181 -7.59 -29.28 -10.00
CA SER A 181 -7.86 -29.78 -11.35
C SER A 181 -9.03 -29.04 -12.02
N GLY A 182 -10.11 -28.80 -11.27
CA GLY A 182 -11.26 -28.02 -11.75
C GLY A 182 -10.91 -26.56 -12.11
N LEU A 183 -10.00 -25.92 -11.39
CA LEU A 183 -9.50 -24.58 -11.73
C LEU A 183 -8.66 -24.61 -13.01
N LEU A 184 -7.73 -25.57 -13.13
CA LEU A 184 -6.83 -25.70 -14.28
C LEU A 184 -7.57 -26.07 -15.57
N ASP A 185 -8.63 -26.88 -15.48
CA ASP A 185 -9.43 -27.33 -16.62
C ASP A 185 -10.02 -26.21 -17.49
N ILE A 186 -10.22 -25.01 -16.93
CA ILE A 186 -10.86 -23.88 -17.61
C ILE A 186 -9.97 -22.63 -17.71
N THR A 187 -8.69 -22.75 -17.34
CA THR A 187 -7.69 -21.67 -17.38
C THR A 187 -6.82 -21.82 -18.62
N ASP A 188 -6.58 -20.72 -19.35
CA ASP A 188 -5.72 -20.78 -20.55
C ASP A 188 -4.27 -21.08 -20.15
N ASN A 189 -3.50 -21.72 -21.02
CA ASN A 189 -2.07 -21.95 -20.83
C ASN A 189 -1.24 -20.97 -21.68
N LEU A 190 0.06 -20.85 -21.39
CA LEU A 190 1.00 -20.02 -22.16
C LEU A 190 2.19 -20.87 -22.62
N VAL A 191 2.23 -21.22 -23.90
CA VAL A 191 3.28 -22.11 -24.45
C VAL A 191 4.12 -21.32 -25.45
N ALA A 192 5.41 -21.16 -25.14
CA ALA A 192 6.35 -20.38 -25.96
C ALA A 192 5.86 -18.94 -26.26
N GLY A 193 5.19 -18.31 -25.29
CA GLY A 193 4.63 -16.95 -25.41
C GLY A 193 3.25 -16.88 -26.07
N GLU A 194 2.73 -18.00 -26.59
CA GLU A 194 1.43 -18.06 -27.25
C GLU A 194 0.34 -18.60 -26.30
N VAL A 195 -0.84 -17.99 -26.33
CA VAL A 195 -1.98 -18.42 -25.50
C VAL A 195 -2.57 -19.71 -26.07
N VAL A 196 -2.67 -20.75 -25.24
CA VAL A 196 -3.26 -22.04 -25.58
C VAL A 196 -4.55 -22.25 -24.79
N PRO A 197 -5.73 -22.24 -25.42
CA PRO A 197 -7.00 -22.46 -24.73
C PRO A 197 -7.14 -23.87 -24.13
N PRO A 198 -7.94 -24.06 -23.06
CA PRO A 198 -8.25 -25.39 -22.55
C PRO A 198 -8.98 -26.23 -23.59
N ARG A 199 -8.73 -27.55 -23.57
CA ARG A 199 -9.37 -28.50 -24.49
C ARG A 199 -10.88 -28.54 -24.26
N ASN A 200 -11.67 -28.58 -25.34
CA ASN A 200 -13.13 -28.73 -25.28
C ASN A 200 -13.85 -27.70 -24.38
N VAL A 201 -13.34 -26.46 -24.33
CA VAL A 201 -13.96 -25.33 -23.63
C VAL A 201 -14.26 -24.22 -24.62
N VAL A 202 -15.53 -23.82 -24.71
CA VAL A 202 -15.93 -22.59 -25.41
C VAL A 202 -15.69 -21.40 -24.48
N ARG A 203 -14.92 -20.40 -24.94
CA ARG A 203 -14.56 -19.21 -24.18
C ARG A 203 -15.46 -18.04 -24.57
N HIS A 204 -16.12 -17.43 -23.58
CA HIS A 204 -16.94 -16.22 -23.75
C HIS A 204 -16.29 -14.96 -23.16
N ASP A 205 -15.02 -15.07 -22.75
CA ASP A 205 -14.17 -14.00 -22.26
C ASP A 205 -12.83 -13.99 -23.01
N GLY A 206 -12.00 -12.97 -22.78
CA GLY A 206 -10.67 -12.88 -23.37
C GLY A 206 -9.65 -13.82 -22.70
N ASP A 207 -8.40 -13.75 -23.15
CA ASP A 207 -7.32 -14.60 -22.64
C ASP A 207 -7.10 -14.42 -21.13
N ASP A 208 -6.88 -15.54 -20.46
CA ASP A 208 -6.71 -15.68 -19.03
C ASP A 208 -5.73 -16.81 -18.68
N THR A 209 -4.44 -16.50 -18.78
CA THR A 209 -3.34 -17.45 -18.59
C THR A 209 -2.77 -17.45 -17.18
N TYR A 210 -3.07 -16.43 -16.36
CA TYR A 210 -2.46 -16.26 -15.04
C TYR A 210 -3.38 -16.75 -13.93
N LEU A 211 -2.99 -17.85 -13.28
CA LEU A 211 -3.64 -18.39 -12.10
C LEU A 211 -2.56 -18.79 -11.09
N VAL A 212 -2.42 -18.02 -10.00
CA VAL A 212 -1.49 -18.31 -8.91
C VAL A 212 -2.26 -18.47 -7.61
N VAL A 213 -1.94 -19.53 -6.88
CA VAL A 213 -2.55 -19.87 -5.60
C VAL A 213 -1.51 -19.81 -4.48
N ALA A 214 -1.96 -19.76 -3.24
CA ALA A 214 -1.10 -19.86 -2.07
C ALA A 214 -1.76 -20.75 -1.00
N ALA A 215 -0.98 -21.15 -0.01
CA ALA A 215 -1.52 -21.81 1.17
C ALA A 215 -2.31 -20.83 2.06
N ASP A 216 -3.29 -21.35 2.80
CA ASP A 216 -4.02 -20.68 3.88
C ASP A 216 -4.28 -21.69 5.02
N LYS A 217 -5.17 -21.35 5.95
CA LYS A 217 -5.63 -22.25 7.02
C LYS A 217 -6.10 -23.58 6.42
N GLY A 218 -5.50 -24.66 6.92
CA GLY A 218 -5.82 -26.03 6.52
C GLY A 218 -5.08 -26.54 5.27
N THR A 219 -4.32 -25.69 4.57
CA THR A 219 -3.61 -26.06 3.33
C THR A 219 -2.11 -25.74 3.37
N ALA A 220 -1.54 -25.47 4.55
CA ALA A 220 -0.15 -25.06 4.74
C ALA A 220 0.90 -25.93 4.01
N THR A 221 0.67 -27.25 3.93
CA THR A 221 1.59 -28.19 3.28
C THR A 221 1.14 -28.60 1.87
N PHE A 222 0.15 -27.92 1.28
CA PHE A 222 -0.48 -28.36 0.04
C PHE A 222 0.08 -27.66 -1.22
N SER A 223 0.95 -26.64 -1.08
CA SER A 223 1.53 -25.95 -2.24
C SER A 223 2.29 -26.89 -3.18
N ASP A 224 3.05 -27.86 -2.64
CA ASP A 224 3.74 -28.87 -3.47
C ASP A 224 2.77 -29.77 -4.25
N ILE A 225 1.59 -30.06 -3.67
CA ILE A 225 0.54 -30.84 -4.35
C ILE A 225 -0.02 -30.04 -5.52
N ALA A 226 -0.28 -28.75 -5.33
CA ALA A 226 -0.77 -27.86 -6.38
C ALA A 226 0.27 -27.67 -7.49
N ASN A 227 1.54 -27.47 -7.15
CA ASN A 227 2.65 -27.37 -8.12
C ASN A 227 2.82 -28.67 -8.92
N GLY A 228 2.73 -29.83 -8.25
CA GLY A 228 2.75 -31.13 -8.92
C GLY A 228 1.65 -31.26 -9.98
N LEU A 229 0.41 -30.90 -9.63
CA LEU A 229 -0.71 -30.91 -10.56
C LEU A 229 -0.54 -29.92 -11.72
N ALA A 230 -0.04 -28.72 -11.45
CA ALA A 230 0.23 -27.74 -12.51
C ALA A 230 1.26 -28.28 -13.53
N MET A 231 2.32 -28.95 -13.05
CA MET A 231 3.30 -29.61 -13.92
C MET A 231 2.70 -30.78 -14.71
N ASP A 232 1.85 -31.61 -14.09
CA ASP A 232 1.16 -32.71 -14.76
C ASP A 232 0.23 -32.21 -15.89
N TYR A 233 -0.38 -31.03 -15.70
CA TYR A 233 -1.18 -30.33 -16.71
C TYR A 233 -0.32 -29.65 -17.80
N GLY A 234 1.01 -29.59 -17.62
CA GLY A 234 1.90 -28.81 -18.48
C GLY A 234 1.62 -27.30 -18.41
N PHE A 235 1.08 -26.83 -17.29
CA PHE A 235 0.77 -25.43 -17.08
C PHE A 235 2.05 -24.60 -16.97
N TRP A 236 2.12 -23.48 -17.68
CA TRP A 236 3.35 -22.71 -17.90
C TRP A 236 4.00 -22.17 -16.64
N LEU A 237 3.23 -21.96 -15.57
CA LEU A 237 3.75 -21.52 -14.27
C LEU A 237 4.47 -22.64 -13.52
N GLY A 238 4.31 -23.92 -13.88
CA GLY A 238 5.00 -25.03 -13.24
C GLY A 238 4.94 -24.97 -11.71
N ASP A 239 6.11 -24.89 -11.05
CA ASP A 239 6.23 -24.78 -9.59
C ASP A 239 6.18 -23.33 -9.04
N ALA A 240 5.89 -22.36 -9.90
CA ALA A 240 5.44 -21.01 -9.54
C ALA A 240 3.91 -20.90 -9.42
N PHE A 241 3.15 -21.95 -9.76
CA PHE A 241 1.69 -21.98 -9.65
C PHE A 241 1.20 -21.75 -8.22
N ALA A 242 1.86 -22.36 -7.25
CA ALA A 242 1.58 -22.24 -5.83
C ALA A 242 2.82 -21.75 -5.06
N SER A 243 2.72 -20.55 -4.49
CA SER A 243 3.76 -19.99 -3.62
C SER A 243 3.84 -20.71 -2.26
N GLY A 244 5.02 -20.70 -1.63
CA GLY A 244 5.24 -21.29 -0.30
C GLY A 244 5.32 -22.82 -0.28
N GLY A 245 5.72 -23.44 -1.40
CA GLY A 245 6.06 -24.86 -1.46
C GLY A 245 7.47 -25.17 -0.94
N SER A 246 7.88 -26.44 -1.02
CA SER A 246 9.22 -26.92 -0.63
C SER A 246 10.38 -26.28 -1.40
N VAL A 247 10.10 -25.80 -2.61
CA VAL A 247 11.03 -25.05 -3.46
C VAL A 247 10.53 -23.61 -3.53
N GLY A 248 11.01 -22.76 -2.62
CA GLY A 248 10.53 -21.39 -2.44
C GLY A 248 11.15 -20.75 -1.19
N TYR A 249 10.61 -19.62 -0.78
CA TYR A 249 11.05 -18.95 0.44
C TYR A 249 10.29 -19.47 1.66
N ASP A 250 11.01 -19.96 2.67
CA ASP A 250 10.40 -20.35 3.94
C ASP A 250 10.06 -19.09 4.75
N HIS A 251 8.80 -18.66 4.71
CA HIS A 251 8.35 -17.46 5.41
C HIS A 251 8.58 -17.54 6.93
N LYS A 252 8.45 -18.74 7.51
CA LYS A 252 8.66 -18.94 8.95
C LYS A 252 10.15 -18.90 9.26
N GLY A 253 10.96 -19.57 8.46
CA GLY A 253 12.43 -19.54 8.56
C GLY A 253 13.01 -18.13 8.38
N MET A 254 12.47 -17.36 7.44
CA MET A 254 12.83 -15.95 7.23
C MET A 254 12.26 -15.00 8.30
N GLY A 255 11.19 -15.42 9.00
CA GLY A 255 10.40 -14.60 9.91
C GLY A 255 9.78 -13.37 9.23
N ILE A 256 9.57 -13.41 7.91
CA ILE A 256 9.41 -12.18 7.11
C ILE A 256 8.13 -11.43 7.43
N THR A 257 7.03 -12.13 7.74
CA THR A 257 5.77 -11.53 8.17
C THR A 257 5.92 -10.77 9.50
N ALA A 258 6.62 -11.38 10.47
CA ALA A 258 6.88 -10.75 11.76
C ALA A 258 7.83 -9.56 11.63
N ARG A 259 8.89 -9.71 10.81
CA ARG A 259 9.84 -8.63 10.50
C ARG A 259 9.14 -7.43 9.86
N GLY A 260 8.25 -7.66 8.89
CA GLY A 260 7.44 -6.61 8.27
C GLY A 260 6.60 -5.84 9.27
N ALA A 261 5.84 -6.55 10.12
CA ALA A 261 5.02 -5.93 11.15
C ALA A 261 5.87 -5.19 12.20
N TRP A 262 7.08 -5.68 12.45
CA TRP A 262 8.03 -5.03 13.35
C TRP A 262 8.58 -3.72 12.80
N GLU A 263 8.67 -3.54 11.47
CA GLU A 263 9.02 -2.23 10.89
C GLU A 263 7.98 -1.16 11.26
N SER A 264 6.69 -1.52 11.28
CA SER A 264 5.62 -0.65 11.79
C SER A 264 5.79 -0.36 13.28
N VAL A 265 6.07 -1.39 14.09
CA VAL A 265 6.33 -1.24 15.53
C VAL A 265 7.49 -0.27 15.77
N LYS A 266 8.64 -0.47 15.11
CA LYS A 266 9.80 0.43 15.20
C LYS A 266 9.43 1.86 14.83
N ARG A 267 8.62 2.05 13.78
CA ARG A 267 8.15 3.38 13.39
C ARG A 267 7.29 4.03 14.48
N HIS A 268 6.31 3.31 15.00
CA HIS A 268 5.41 3.83 16.03
C HIS A 268 6.14 4.19 17.33
N PHE A 269 7.06 3.34 17.79
CA PHE A 269 7.90 3.62 18.96
C PHE A 269 8.82 4.82 18.74
N ARG A 270 9.42 4.95 17.54
CA ARG A 270 10.25 6.12 17.20
C ARG A 270 9.47 7.44 17.27
N GLU A 271 8.20 7.44 16.89
CA GLU A 271 7.32 8.62 17.04
C GLU A 271 7.02 8.96 18.49
N LEU A 272 7.19 8.01 19.41
CA LEU A 272 7.09 8.19 20.85
C LEU A 272 8.45 8.43 21.51
N GLY A 273 9.53 8.53 20.73
CA GLY A 273 10.89 8.79 21.21
C GLY A 273 11.55 7.60 21.92
N VAL A 274 11.15 6.36 21.60
CA VAL A 274 11.69 5.14 22.19
C VAL A 274 12.34 4.30 21.09
N ASP A 275 13.59 3.86 21.32
CA ASP A 275 14.26 2.88 20.46
C ASP A 275 14.13 1.46 21.02
N THR A 276 13.21 0.69 20.43
CA THR A 276 12.96 -0.73 20.78
C THR A 276 14.17 -1.64 20.65
N GLN A 277 15.26 -1.18 20.01
CA GLN A 277 16.48 -1.97 19.82
C GLN A 277 17.55 -1.67 20.88
N SER A 278 17.34 -0.69 21.75
CA SER A 278 18.28 -0.33 22.82
C SER A 278 17.65 -0.04 24.18
N GLU A 279 16.32 0.05 24.26
CA GLU A 279 15.59 0.41 25.47
C GLU A 279 14.53 -0.64 25.81
N ASP A 280 14.45 -1.00 27.11
CA ASP A 280 13.46 -1.95 27.63
C ASP A 280 12.04 -1.39 27.56
N PHE A 281 11.09 -2.22 27.11
CA PHE A 281 9.67 -1.87 27.03
C PHE A 281 8.76 -3.05 27.36
N THR A 282 7.59 -2.75 27.91
CA THR A 282 6.63 -3.78 28.32
C THR A 282 5.75 -4.23 27.16
N ALA A 283 5.46 -5.53 27.10
CA ALA A 283 4.60 -6.09 26.06
C ALA A 283 3.59 -7.10 26.61
N VAL A 284 2.43 -7.16 25.97
CA VAL A 284 1.54 -8.33 26.02
C VAL A 284 1.29 -8.83 24.60
N GLY A 285 0.92 -10.09 24.44
CA GLY A 285 0.59 -10.58 23.11
C GLY A 285 -0.27 -11.83 23.03
N VAL A 286 -0.68 -12.14 21.81
CA VAL A 286 -1.51 -13.30 21.49
C VAL A 286 -0.74 -14.28 20.63
N GLY A 287 -0.49 -15.49 21.16
CA GLY A 287 0.31 -16.53 20.53
C GLY A 287 1.26 -17.22 21.52
N ASP A 288 2.17 -18.02 20.96
CA ASP A 288 3.25 -18.70 21.70
C ASP A 288 4.52 -18.81 20.84
N MET A 289 5.63 -19.21 21.46
CA MET A 289 6.94 -19.29 20.79
C MET A 289 7.03 -20.34 19.67
N SER A 290 6.06 -21.25 19.52
CA SER A 290 6.05 -22.18 18.38
C SER A 290 5.42 -21.57 17.12
N GLY A 291 4.65 -20.50 17.29
CA GLY A 291 3.97 -19.78 16.21
C GLY A 291 4.94 -19.01 15.32
N ASP A 292 4.65 -18.96 14.02
CA ASP A 292 5.44 -18.22 13.04
C ASP A 292 5.54 -16.72 13.41
N VAL A 293 4.41 -16.03 13.47
CA VAL A 293 4.39 -14.59 13.70
C VAL A 293 4.73 -14.21 15.14
N PHE A 294 4.16 -14.92 16.12
CA PHE A 294 4.41 -14.63 17.53
C PHE A 294 5.86 -14.94 17.92
N GLY A 295 6.34 -16.14 17.59
CA GLY A 295 7.67 -16.61 17.95
C GLY A 295 8.76 -15.74 17.32
N ASN A 296 8.69 -15.49 16.00
CA ASN A 296 9.63 -14.59 15.34
C ASN A 296 9.54 -13.17 15.92
N GLY A 297 8.33 -12.62 16.11
CA GLY A 297 8.13 -11.26 16.63
C GLY A 297 8.73 -11.02 18.02
N MET A 298 8.59 -12.00 18.93
CA MET A 298 9.16 -11.92 20.28
C MET A 298 10.68 -12.12 20.33
N LEU A 299 11.33 -12.34 19.19
CA LEU A 299 12.78 -12.44 19.03
C LEU A 299 13.39 -11.26 18.25
N LEU A 300 12.59 -10.28 17.82
CA LEU A 300 13.07 -9.09 17.09
C LEU A 300 13.61 -7.97 17.98
N SER A 301 13.63 -8.17 19.30
CA SER A 301 14.30 -7.29 20.25
C SER A 301 14.61 -8.03 21.56
N GLU A 302 15.84 -7.89 22.03
CA GLU A 302 16.30 -8.38 23.34
C GLU A 302 15.69 -7.59 24.52
N HIS A 303 15.12 -6.43 24.24
CA HIS A 303 14.59 -5.48 25.22
C HIS A 303 13.09 -5.67 25.53
N ILE A 304 12.45 -6.70 24.96
CA ILE A 304 11.04 -6.98 25.21
C ILE A 304 10.87 -7.57 26.61
N ARG A 305 10.16 -6.85 27.48
CA ARG A 305 9.64 -7.35 28.76
C ARG A 305 8.21 -7.86 28.57
N LEU A 306 8.06 -9.12 28.18
CA LEU A 306 6.76 -9.75 27.91
C LEU A 306 6.06 -10.12 29.22
N ILE A 307 5.09 -9.30 29.65
CA ILE A 307 4.47 -9.48 30.97
C ILE A 307 3.30 -10.46 30.98
N ALA A 308 2.68 -10.66 29.82
CA ALA A 308 1.61 -11.64 29.66
C ALA A 308 1.45 -12.06 28.20
N ALA A 309 1.11 -13.33 27.98
CA ALA A 309 0.70 -13.83 26.68
C ALA A 309 -0.34 -14.94 26.82
N PHE A 310 -1.10 -15.21 25.77
CA PHE A 310 -2.01 -16.35 25.75
C PHE A 310 -2.14 -16.96 24.36
N ASP A 311 -2.36 -18.28 24.33
CA ASP A 311 -2.71 -19.03 23.13
C ASP A 311 -4.00 -19.84 23.37
N HIS A 312 -4.27 -20.81 22.50
CA HIS A 312 -5.43 -21.68 22.67
C HIS A 312 -5.31 -22.64 23.87
N ARG A 313 -4.11 -22.83 24.44
CA ARG A 313 -3.80 -23.82 25.47
C ARG A 313 -3.56 -23.21 26.84
N HIS A 314 -2.84 -22.10 26.91
CA HIS A 314 -2.26 -21.55 28.13
C HIS A 314 -2.39 -20.02 28.22
N ILE A 315 -2.26 -19.52 29.44
CA ILE A 315 -2.06 -18.12 29.79
C ILE A 315 -0.72 -18.03 30.53
N PHE A 316 0.22 -17.28 29.95
CA PHE A 316 1.54 -16.98 30.51
C PHE A 316 1.49 -15.62 31.22
N LEU A 317 2.02 -15.56 32.44
CA LEU A 317 2.15 -14.34 33.24
C LEU A 317 3.56 -14.25 33.81
N ASP A 318 4.21 -13.12 33.57
CA ASP A 318 5.51 -12.78 34.15
C ASP A 318 5.47 -11.29 34.53
N PRO A 319 5.11 -10.92 35.77
CA PRO A 319 4.78 -9.52 36.07
C PRO A 319 5.97 -8.54 35.99
N ASP A 320 7.20 -9.03 36.11
CA ASP A 320 8.43 -8.22 36.11
C ASP A 320 9.61 -9.00 35.48
N PRO A 321 9.57 -9.31 34.17
CA PRO A 321 10.59 -10.13 33.53
C PRO A 321 11.90 -9.36 33.38
N ASP A 322 13.01 -10.07 33.56
CA ASP A 322 14.33 -9.62 33.11
C ASP A 322 14.44 -9.79 31.59
N ALA A 323 14.71 -8.70 30.86
CA ALA A 323 14.65 -8.70 29.40
C ALA A 323 15.63 -9.69 28.77
N ALA A 324 16.89 -9.69 29.23
CA ALA A 324 17.94 -10.54 28.68
C ALA A 324 17.71 -12.03 28.97
N ALA A 325 17.38 -12.39 30.22
CA ALA A 325 17.14 -13.77 30.60
C ALA A 325 15.87 -14.34 29.94
N SER A 326 14.79 -13.56 29.90
CA SER A 326 13.54 -13.98 29.25
C SER A 326 13.66 -14.05 27.73
N PHE A 327 14.49 -13.20 27.09
CA PHE A 327 14.83 -13.34 25.68
C PHE A 327 15.54 -14.66 25.38
N ALA A 328 16.59 -14.99 26.14
CA ALA A 328 17.31 -16.24 25.96
C ALA A 328 16.39 -17.47 26.12
N GLU A 329 15.46 -17.41 27.07
CA GLU A 329 14.48 -18.47 27.29
C GLU A 329 13.46 -18.59 26.15
N ARG A 330 12.91 -17.47 25.68
CA ARG A 330 12.04 -17.45 24.49
C ARG A 330 12.76 -18.03 23.27
N GLN A 331 14.03 -17.69 23.06
CA GLN A 331 14.84 -18.23 21.97
C GLN A 331 15.05 -19.74 22.10
N ARG A 332 15.32 -20.25 23.32
CA ARG A 332 15.41 -21.69 23.59
C ARG A 332 14.10 -22.39 23.21
N MET A 333 12.96 -21.85 23.64
CA MET A 333 11.64 -22.41 23.34
C MET A 333 11.29 -22.39 21.85
N PHE A 334 11.66 -21.32 21.13
CA PHE A 334 11.46 -21.20 19.69
C PHE A 334 12.22 -22.29 18.93
N ASN A 335 13.42 -22.64 19.39
CA ASN A 335 14.29 -23.65 18.77
C ASN A 335 13.90 -25.10 19.09
N LEU A 336 12.90 -25.34 19.95
CA LEU A 336 12.40 -26.69 20.22
C LEU A 336 11.60 -27.21 19.01
N PRO A 337 11.68 -28.52 18.67
CA PRO A 337 10.88 -29.09 17.59
C PRO A 337 9.37 -28.93 17.78
N ARG A 338 8.91 -28.90 19.03
CA ARG A 338 7.55 -28.53 19.46
C ARG A 338 7.67 -27.80 20.79
N SER A 339 6.93 -26.71 20.95
CA SER A 339 6.89 -25.96 22.20
C SER A 339 5.49 -25.40 22.50
N SER A 340 5.32 -25.01 23.75
CA SER A 340 4.15 -24.38 24.32
C SER A 340 4.59 -23.56 25.53
N TRP A 341 3.74 -22.67 26.06
CA TRP A 341 4.06 -21.96 27.29
C TRP A 341 4.41 -22.87 28.48
N ALA A 342 3.93 -24.13 28.51
CA ALA A 342 4.28 -25.08 29.56
C ALA A 342 5.75 -25.52 29.54
N ASP A 343 6.47 -25.29 28.43
CA ASP A 343 7.89 -25.59 28.29
C ASP A 343 8.80 -24.46 28.80
N TYR A 344 8.24 -23.32 29.21
CA TYR A 344 8.99 -22.18 29.76
C TYR A 344 9.59 -22.55 31.11
N ASP A 345 10.87 -22.22 31.33
CA ASP A 345 11.54 -22.45 32.61
C ASP A 345 10.94 -21.57 33.70
N THR A 346 10.13 -22.19 34.56
CA THR A 346 9.42 -21.49 35.64
C THR A 346 10.34 -20.85 36.68
N ALA A 347 11.62 -21.23 36.74
CA ALA A 347 12.61 -20.57 37.60
C ALA A 347 12.98 -19.17 37.10
N LEU A 348 12.75 -18.86 35.82
CA LEU A 348 13.01 -17.55 35.22
C LEU A 348 11.80 -16.61 35.28
N ILE A 349 10.62 -17.11 35.66
CA ILE A 349 9.42 -16.30 35.82
C ILE A 349 9.52 -15.50 37.12
N SER A 350 9.28 -14.19 37.04
CA SER A 350 9.35 -13.31 38.20
C SER A 350 8.32 -13.65 39.30
N PRO A 351 8.57 -13.26 40.57
CA PRO A 351 7.70 -13.61 41.69
C PRO A 351 6.23 -13.27 41.47
N GLY A 352 5.37 -14.27 41.60
CA GLY A 352 3.92 -14.14 41.46
C GLY A 352 3.38 -14.35 40.04
N GLY A 353 4.25 -14.62 39.05
CA GLY A 353 3.87 -15.09 37.71
C GLY A 353 3.57 -16.59 37.65
N GLY A 354 3.39 -17.10 36.43
CA GLY A 354 3.23 -18.53 36.16
C GLY A 354 2.58 -18.83 34.81
N VAL A 355 2.50 -20.12 34.48
CA VAL A 355 1.82 -20.64 33.28
C VAL A 355 0.57 -21.40 33.72
N TYR A 356 -0.58 -21.02 33.19
CA TYR A 356 -1.88 -21.57 33.60
C TYR A 356 -2.62 -22.17 32.39
N PRO A 357 -3.28 -23.33 32.54
CA PRO A 357 -4.08 -23.89 31.46
C PRO A 357 -5.33 -23.03 31.22
N ARG A 358 -5.68 -22.81 29.95
CA ARG A 358 -6.87 -22.02 29.55
C ARG A 358 -8.17 -22.67 30.03
N GLY A 359 -8.18 -23.99 30.25
CA GLY A 359 -9.30 -24.74 30.81
C GLY A 359 -9.43 -24.69 32.33
N ALA A 360 -8.58 -23.94 33.05
CA ALA A 360 -8.70 -23.79 34.50
C ALA A 360 -10.04 -23.16 34.91
N LYS A 361 -10.58 -23.57 36.06
CA LYS A 361 -11.80 -22.92 36.61
C LYS A 361 -11.53 -21.52 37.14
N SER A 362 -10.34 -21.31 37.69
CA SER A 362 -9.92 -20.03 38.28
C SER A 362 -8.40 -20.00 38.39
N ILE A 363 -7.81 -18.83 38.20
CA ILE A 363 -6.38 -18.56 38.26
C ILE A 363 -6.12 -17.58 39.41
N PRO A 364 -5.20 -17.87 40.35
CA PRO A 364 -4.84 -16.95 41.43
C PRO A 364 -4.11 -15.72 40.87
N ILE A 365 -4.44 -14.53 41.39
CA ILE A 365 -3.83 -13.27 40.96
C ILE A 365 -3.01 -12.70 42.12
N SER A 366 -1.69 -12.68 41.93
CA SER A 366 -0.73 -12.11 42.88
C SER A 366 -0.79 -10.58 42.91
N SER A 367 -0.19 -9.95 43.93
CA SER A 367 -0.02 -8.49 43.97
C SER A 367 0.77 -7.94 42.79
N GLN A 368 1.79 -8.68 42.35
CA GLN A 368 2.67 -8.32 41.24
C GLN A 368 1.89 -8.33 39.93
N VAL A 369 1.14 -9.40 39.65
CA VAL A 369 0.27 -9.48 38.46
C VAL A 369 -0.82 -8.41 38.50
N ARG A 370 -1.42 -8.12 39.67
CA ARG A 370 -2.38 -7.02 39.78
C ARG A 370 -1.77 -5.69 39.35
N HIS A 371 -0.56 -5.40 39.81
CA HIS A 371 0.12 -4.16 39.45
C HIS A 371 0.44 -4.11 37.95
N ALA A 372 1.05 -5.17 37.41
CA ALA A 372 1.44 -5.27 36.01
C ALA A 372 0.25 -5.14 35.04
N LEU A 373 -0.91 -5.74 35.36
CA LEU A 373 -2.12 -5.66 34.54
C LEU A 373 -3.02 -4.46 34.88
N GLY A 374 -2.67 -3.66 35.90
CA GLY A 374 -3.46 -2.51 36.35
C GLY A 374 -4.85 -2.90 36.89
N LEU A 375 -4.91 -3.96 37.71
CA LEU A 375 -6.12 -4.49 38.35
C LEU A 375 -6.36 -3.89 39.74
N ALA A 376 -7.61 -3.91 40.19
CA ALA A 376 -7.98 -3.44 41.52
C ALA A 376 -7.32 -4.29 42.64
N PRO A 377 -6.89 -3.69 43.77
CA PRO A 377 -6.20 -4.40 44.86
C PRO A 377 -6.96 -5.59 45.45
N SER A 378 -8.29 -5.60 45.34
CA SER A 378 -9.18 -6.66 45.84
C SER A 378 -9.22 -7.92 44.96
N VAL A 379 -8.65 -7.89 43.75
CA VAL A 379 -8.68 -9.03 42.82
C VAL A 379 -7.66 -10.09 43.24
N LEU A 380 -8.14 -11.21 43.78
CA LEU A 380 -7.30 -12.33 44.24
C LEU A 380 -7.32 -13.54 43.31
N ARG A 381 -8.32 -13.64 42.44
CA ARG A 381 -8.50 -14.73 41.47
C ARG A 381 -9.39 -14.28 40.32
N MET A 382 -9.23 -14.87 39.14
CA MET A 382 -10.06 -14.60 37.96
C MET A 382 -10.38 -15.89 37.20
N ALA A 383 -11.50 -15.94 36.49
CA ALA A 383 -11.69 -16.97 35.48
C ALA A 383 -10.80 -16.69 34.25
N PRO A 384 -10.42 -17.71 33.44
CA PRO A 384 -9.55 -17.50 32.28
C PRO A 384 -10.02 -16.37 31.35
N ASN A 385 -11.28 -16.39 30.88
CA ASN A 385 -11.78 -15.35 29.98
C ASN A 385 -11.74 -13.94 30.58
N GLU A 386 -12.00 -13.80 31.89
CA GLU A 386 -11.86 -12.51 32.58
C GLU A 386 -10.39 -12.05 32.59
N LEU A 387 -9.45 -12.98 32.78
CA LEU A 387 -8.02 -12.69 32.74
C LEU A 387 -7.54 -12.35 31.33
N LEU A 388 -8.00 -13.03 30.27
CA LEU A 388 -7.71 -12.64 28.88
C LEU A 388 -8.21 -11.21 28.60
N ASN A 389 -9.43 -10.89 29.05
CA ASN A 389 -9.97 -9.52 28.93
C ASN A 389 -9.08 -8.50 29.65
N ALA A 390 -8.59 -8.81 30.85
CA ALA A 390 -7.66 -7.96 31.59
C ALA A 390 -6.30 -7.81 30.90
N ILE A 391 -5.74 -8.89 30.32
CA ILE A 391 -4.48 -8.85 29.57
C ILE A 391 -4.62 -7.92 28.36
N LEU A 392 -5.71 -8.00 27.61
CA LEU A 392 -5.98 -7.10 26.49
C LEU A 392 -6.09 -5.63 26.94
N LYS A 393 -6.49 -5.38 28.19
CA LYS A 393 -6.56 -4.03 28.78
C LYS A 393 -5.29 -3.64 29.52
N ALA A 394 -4.20 -4.41 29.48
CA ALA A 394 -3.01 -4.11 30.27
C ALA A 394 -2.39 -2.74 29.87
N PRO A 395 -1.87 -1.96 30.83
CA PRO A 395 -1.23 -0.68 30.55
C PRO A 395 0.23 -0.90 30.15
N VAL A 396 0.45 -1.35 28.92
CA VAL A 396 1.78 -1.71 28.39
C VAL A 396 2.22 -0.83 27.23
N ASP A 397 3.49 -0.92 26.85
CA ASP A 397 4.01 -0.21 25.68
C ASP A 397 3.56 -0.86 24.37
N LEU A 398 3.64 -2.20 24.27
CA LEU A 398 3.28 -2.95 23.07
C LEU A 398 2.15 -3.97 23.32
N PHE A 399 1.15 -3.97 22.45
CA PHE A 399 0.31 -5.14 22.21
C PHE A 399 0.68 -5.80 20.89
N TRP A 400 1.21 -7.02 20.95
CA TRP A 400 1.61 -7.80 19.79
C TRP A 400 0.58 -8.88 19.45
N ASN A 401 -0.11 -8.73 18.32
CA ASN A 401 -1.00 -9.76 17.81
C ASN A 401 -0.24 -10.70 16.86
N GLY A 402 0.15 -11.87 17.35
CA GLY A 402 0.69 -12.96 16.52
C GLY A 402 -0.31 -14.09 16.27
N GLY A 403 -1.58 -13.91 16.67
CA GLY A 403 -2.63 -14.92 16.63
C GLY A 403 -3.62 -14.73 15.49
N ILE A 404 -4.64 -15.60 15.45
CA ILE A 404 -5.77 -15.51 14.51
C ILE A 404 -7.05 -15.32 15.32
N GLY A 405 -7.80 -14.27 14.98
CA GLY A 405 -9.09 -13.94 15.60
C GLY A 405 -9.22 -12.47 15.93
N THR A 406 -10.45 -12.02 16.20
CA THR A 406 -10.76 -10.62 16.47
C THR A 406 -10.90 -10.37 17.96
N TYR A 407 -9.88 -9.73 18.54
CA TYR A 407 -9.76 -9.45 19.99
C TYR A 407 -10.28 -8.07 20.39
N VAL A 408 -10.39 -7.15 19.43
CA VAL A 408 -10.82 -5.77 19.67
C VAL A 408 -11.84 -5.33 18.62
N LYS A 409 -12.94 -4.71 19.08
CA LYS A 409 -13.98 -4.10 18.23
C LYS A 409 -14.26 -2.66 18.64
N ALA A 410 -15.11 -1.94 17.92
CA ALA A 410 -15.65 -0.68 18.45
C ALA A 410 -16.78 -0.94 19.45
N PHE A 411 -17.00 0.02 20.36
CA PHE A 411 -18.13 -0.01 21.30
C PHE A 411 -19.47 -0.12 20.57
N ALA A 412 -19.60 0.57 19.43
CA ALA A 412 -20.82 0.57 18.61
C ALA A 412 -21.11 -0.78 17.91
N GLN A 413 -20.17 -1.71 17.88
CA GLN A 413 -20.36 -3.03 17.27
C GLN A 413 -20.78 -4.06 18.33
N SER A 414 -21.73 -4.93 18.00
CA SER A 414 -22.01 -6.11 18.80
C SER A 414 -20.99 -7.22 18.51
N ASN A 415 -20.91 -8.23 19.37
CA ASN A 415 -20.11 -9.43 19.09
C ASN A 415 -20.64 -10.22 17.88
N ALA A 416 -21.96 -10.20 17.66
CA ALA A 416 -22.57 -10.85 16.50
C ALA A 416 -22.11 -10.24 15.18
N ASP A 417 -21.92 -8.91 15.13
CA ASP A 417 -21.43 -8.20 13.94
C ASP A 417 -19.99 -8.59 13.57
N VAL A 418 -19.18 -9.04 14.54
CA VAL A 418 -17.79 -9.43 14.32
C VAL A 418 -17.68 -10.83 13.70
N GLY A 419 -18.60 -11.74 14.03
CA GLY A 419 -18.65 -13.08 13.45
C GLY A 419 -17.60 -14.08 13.97
N ASP A 420 -16.88 -13.75 15.05
CA ASP A 420 -15.86 -14.61 15.66
C ASP A 420 -16.26 -15.05 17.08
N LYS A 421 -17.08 -16.11 17.15
CA LYS A 421 -17.66 -16.62 18.40
C LYS A 421 -16.63 -17.10 19.41
N ALA A 422 -15.45 -17.54 18.96
CA ALA A 422 -14.42 -18.11 19.83
C ALA A 422 -13.84 -17.08 20.80
N ASN A 423 -13.90 -15.79 20.44
CA ASN A 423 -13.32 -14.69 21.20
C ASN A 423 -14.37 -13.78 21.87
N ASP A 424 -15.67 -14.03 21.66
CA ASP A 424 -16.77 -13.20 22.20
C ASP A 424 -16.70 -13.01 23.72
N GLY A 425 -16.30 -14.06 24.45
CA GLY A 425 -16.30 -14.07 25.91
C GLY A 425 -15.24 -13.19 26.58
N PHE A 426 -14.28 -12.65 25.83
CA PHE A 426 -13.20 -11.82 26.38
C PHE A 426 -12.77 -10.65 25.48
N ARG A 427 -13.32 -10.52 24.26
CA ARG A 427 -13.13 -9.37 23.36
C ARG A 427 -13.37 -8.04 24.08
N ILE A 428 -12.58 -7.03 23.75
CA ILE A 428 -12.68 -5.68 24.31
C ILE A 428 -13.07 -4.65 23.25
N ASN A 429 -13.42 -3.44 23.69
CA ASN A 429 -13.56 -2.30 22.80
C ASN A 429 -12.22 -1.56 22.63
N GLY A 430 -12.01 -0.90 21.50
CA GLY A 430 -10.78 -0.15 21.19
C GLY A 430 -10.50 0.96 22.21
N SER A 431 -11.54 1.60 22.73
CA SER A 431 -11.49 2.58 23.82
C SER A 431 -11.01 2.01 25.16
N GLU A 432 -11.04 0.69 25.36
CA GLU A 432 -10.59 0.03 26.58
C GLU A 432 -9.12 -0.45 26.48
N LEU A 433 -8.55 -0.48 25.27
CA LEU A 433 -7.18 -0.89 25.04
C LEU A 433 -6.21 0.20 25.49
N ARG A 434 -5.36 -0.09 26.47
CA ARG A 434 -4.43 0.87 27.09
C ARG A 434 -3.00 0.81 26.54
N ALA A 435 -2.70 -0.12 25.63
CA ALA A 435 -1.38 -0.22 25.01
C ALA A 435 -1.00 1.07 24.28
N ARG A 436 0.29 1.47 24.27
CA ARG A 436 0.75 2.65 23.51
C ARG A 436 0.81 2.37 22.01
N VAL A 437 1.32 1.19 21.66
CA VAL A 437 1.53 0.73 20.29
C VAL A 437 0.88 -0.64 20.11
N VAL A 438 0.28 -0.86 18.95
CA VAL A 438 -0.19 -2.18 18.50
C VAL A 438 0.61 -2.58 17.26
N GLY A 439 1.10 -3.82 17.23
CA GLY A 439 1.60 -4.47 16.02
C GLY A 439 0.69 -5.62 15.62
N GLU A 440 0.08 -5.55 14.43
CA GLU A 440 -0.79 -6.60 13.90
C GLU A 440 -0.06 -7.52 12.91
N GLY A 441 0.78 -8.40 13.47
CA GLY A 441 1.42 -9.44 12.65
C GLY A 441 0.42 -10.49 12.13
N GLY A 442 -0.57 -10.86 12.94
CA GLY A 442 -1.69 -11.72 12.57
C GLY A 442 -2.79 -10.98 11.81
N ASN A 443 -3.63 -11.70 11.07
CA ASN A 443 -4.76 -11.12 10.36
C ASN A 443 -5.98 -10.94 11.27
N LEU A 444 -6.70 -9.83 11.08
CA LEU A 444 -8.00 -9.52 11.68
C LEU A 444 -8.00 -9.48 13.22
N GLY A 445 -6.90 -9.05 13.85
CA GLY A 445 -6.83 -8.84 15.30
C GLY A 445 -7.88 -7.85 15.81
N PHE A 446 -8.21 -6.88 14.95
CA PHE A 446 -9.13 -5.80 15.22
C PHE A 446 -10.18 -5.71 14.10
N THR A 447 -11.40 -5.30 14.46
CA THR A 447 -12.29 -4.72 13.44
C THR A 447 -11.76 -3.35 13.02
N GLN A 448 -12.09 -2.91 11.80
CA GLN A 448 -11.66 -1.59 11.33
C GLN A 448 -12.16 -0.46 12.24
N LEU A 449 -13.42 -0.51 12.66
CA LEU A 449 -13.95 0.47 13.62
C LEU A 449 -13.25 0.39 14.99
N GLY A 450 -12.84 -0.80 15.43
CA GLY A 450 -12.06 -0.98 16.66
C GLY A 450 -10.68 -0.32 16.57
N ARG A 451 -10.00 -0.40 15.42
CA ARG A 451 -8.75 0.32 15.16
C ARG A 451 -8.95 1.83 15.24
N ILE A 452 -10.00 2.34 14.60
CA ILE A 452 -10.33 3.77 14.60
C ILE A 452 -10.64 4.24 16.02
N GLU A 453 -11.45 3.50 16.79
CA GLU A 453 -11.76 3.83 18.18
C GLU A 453 -10.49 3.84 19.04
N TYR A 454 -9.63 2.83 18.93
CA TYR A 454 -8.34 2.80 19.65
C TYR A 454 -7.42 3.98 19.28
N ALA A 455 -7.35 4.34 18.00
CA ALA A 455 -6.54 5.46 17.52
C ALA A 455 -7.06 6.84 18.01
N VAL A 456 -8.34 6.94 18.38
CA VAL A 456 -8.98 8.19 18.82
C VAL A 456 -9.05 8.31 20.34
N SER A 457 -9.46 7.23 21.03
CA SER A 457 -9.81 7.28 22.45
C SER A 457 -9.23 6.13 23.28
N GLY A 458 -8.47 5.23 22.66
CA GLY A 458 -7.70 4.22 23.38
C GLY A 458 -6.36 4.76 23.89
N GLY A 459 -5.41 3.86 24.10
CA GLY A 459 -4.06 4.19 24.58
C GLY A 459 -4.03 4.70 26.02
N PRO A 460 -2.84 5.05 26.55
CA PRO A 460 -2.72 5.55 27.91
C PRO A 460 -3.47 6.87 28.10
N GLY A 461 -4.36 6.93 29.09
CA GLY A 461 -5.12 8.14 29.39
C GLY A 461 -6.20 8.50 28.36
N GLY A 462 -6.48 7.62 27.39
CA GLY A 462 -7.54 7.82 26.40
C GLY A 462 -7.21 8.84 25.30
N ILE A 463 -5.91 9.07 25.02
CA ILE A 463 -5.42 10.04 24.03
C ILE A 463 -5.26 9.47 22.61
N GLY A 464 -5.56 8.18 22.44
CA GLY A 464 -5.33 7.44 21.20
C GLY A 464 -3.98 6.71 21.19
N GLY A 465 -3.98 5.48 20.68
CA GLY A 465 -2.75 4.71 20.47
C GLY A 465 -2.28 4.65 19.02
N LYS A 466 -1.09 4.09 18.80
CA LYS A 466 -0.47 3.96 17.47
C LYS A 466 -0.77 2.59 16.87
N ILE A 467 -1.44 2.57 15.71
CA ILE A 467 -1.87 1.36 15.01
C ILE A 467 -2.01 1.65 13.50
N ASN A 468 -1.64 0.68 12.68
CA ASN A 468 -1.99 0.61 11.26
C ASN A 468 -3.11 -0.43 11.04
N THR A 469 -3.51 -0.68 9.80
CA THR A 469 -4.22 -1.93 9.50
C THR A 469 -3.23 -3.09 9.41
N ASP A 470 -3.70 -4.31 9.71
CA ASP A 470 -2.95 -5.56 9.49
C ASP A 470 -2.42 -5.67 8.04
N ALA A 471 -3.20 -5.22 7.06
CA ALA A 471 -2.80 -5.18 5.65
C ALA A 471 -1.52 -4.36 5.39
N ILE A 472 -1.19 -3.38 6.24
CA ILE A 472 0.08 -2.65 6.18
C ILE A 472 1.16 -3.44 6.92
N ASP A 473 0.90 -3.81 8.17
CA ASP A 473 1.88 -4.43 9.07
C ASP A 473 2.39 -5.77 8.51
N ASN A 474 1.50 -6.66 8.09
CA ASN A 474 1.87 -8.02 7.69
C ASN A 474 1.94 -8.23 6.17
N SER A 475 2.11 -7.13 5.41
CA SER A 475 2.25 -7.15 3.94
C SER A 475 3.52 -7.83 3.44
N ALA A 476 4.59 -7.86 4.24
CA ALA A 476 5.86 -8.50 3.87
C ALA A 476 5.69 -9.96 3.41
N GLY A 477 4.77 -10.70 4.02
CA GLY A 477 4.50 -12.07 3.63
C GLY A 477 3.92 -12.19 2.21
N VAL A 478 3.01 -11.30 1.79
CA VAL A 478 2.45 -11.38 0.43
C VAL A 478 3.46 -10.91 -0.62
N ASP A 479 4.28 -9.93 -0.26
CA ASP A 479 5.34 -9.35 -1.09
C ASP A 479 6.49 -10.32 -1.35
N THR A 480 6.98 -11.02 -0.31
CA THR A 480 8.01 -12.07 -0.45
C THR A 480 7.61 -13.12 -1.48
N SER A 481 6.35 -13.53 -1.46
CA SER A 481 5.87 -14.50 -2.42
C SER A 481 5.61 -13.92 -3.82
N ASP A 482 5.37 -12.61 -3.96
CA ASP A 482 5.32 -11.96 -5.28
C ASP A 482 6.70 -12.03 -5.94
N HIS A 483 7.75 -11.67 -5.18
CA HIS A 483 9.13 -11.86 -5.60
C HIS A 483 9.44 -13.33 -5.91
N GLU A 484 9.01 -14.29 -5.08
CA GLU A 484 9.20 -15.73 -5.34
C GLU A 484 8.66 -16.12 -6.72
N VAL A 485 7.41 -15.77 -7.01
CA VAL A 485 6.73 -16.14 -8.26
C VAL A 485 7.42 -15.49 -9.45
N ASN A 486 7.73 -14.19 -9.38
CA ASN A 486 8.39 -13.48 -10.49
C ASN A 486 9.84 -13.93 -10.72
N ILE A 487 10.59 -14.27 -9.66
CA ILE A 487 11.94 -14.84 -9.82
C ILE A 487 11.85 -16.24 -10.46
N LYS A 488 10.87 -17.08 -10.07
CA LYS A 488 10.65 -18.38 -10.72
C LYS A 488 10.30 -18.22 -12.19
N ILE A 489 9.35 -17.34 -12.54
CA ILE A 489 8.99 -17.04 -13.94
C ILE A 489 10.23 -16.59 -14.75
N LEU A 490 11.07 -15.73 -14.17
CA LEU A 490 12.31 -15.28 -14.80
C LEU A 490 13.29 -16.43 -15.05
N LEU A 491 13.59 -17.22 -14.01
CA LEU A 491 14.59 -18.28 -14.10
C LEU A 491 14.10 -19.49 -14.90
N ASP A 492 12.79 -19.75 -14.91
CA ASP A 492 12.21 -20.83 -15.72
C ASP A 492 12.35 -20.55 -17.21
N GLN A 493 12.36 -19.28 -17.63
CA GLN A 493 12.70 -18.96 -19.03
C GLN A 493 14.12 -19.42 -19.38
N ALA A 494 15.10 -19.23 -18.49
CA ALA A 494 16.46 -19.72 -18.69
C ALA A 494 16.54 -21.26 -18.68
N VAL A 495 15.71 -21.93 -17.87
CA VAL A 495 15.60 -23.39 -17.89
C VAL A 495 15.02 -23.90 -19.21
N HIS A 496 13.95 -23.28 -19.71
CA HIS A 496 13.34 -23.64 -20.99
C HIS A 496 14.28 -23.38 -22.19
N ALA A 497 15.10 -22.33 -22.11
CA ALA A 497 16.14 -22.04 -23.10
C ALA A 497 17.32 -23.03 -23.07
N GLY A 498 17.46 -23.82 -22.01
CA GLY A 498 18.57 -24.75 -21.79
C GLY A 498 19.81 -24.13 -21.15
N ASP A 499 19.74 -22.86 -20.73
CA ASP A 499 20.84 -22.12 -20.10
C ASP A 499 21.01 -22.49 -18.62
N LEU A 500 19.94 -22.97 -17.96
CA LEU A 500 19.96 -23.48 -16.59
C LEU A 500 19.34 -24.88 -16.48
N THR A 501 19.87 -25.67 -15.55
CA THR A 501 19.16 -26.84 -15.03
C THR A 501 18.22 -26.45 -13.89
N VAL A 502 17.15 -27.23 -13.65
CA VAL A 502 16.24 -27.03 -12.50
C VAL A 502 16.99 -26.98 -11.17
N LYS A 503 18.06 -27.79 -11.02
CA LYS A 503 18.90 -27.76 -9.82
C LYS A 503 19.62 -26.43 -9.63
N GLN A 504 20.20 -25.88 -10.70
CA GLN A 504 20.86 -24.57 -10.66
C GLN A 504 19.85 -23.44 -10.42
N ARG A 505 18.64 -23.52 -11.03
CA ARG A 505 17.54 -22.58 -10.77
C ARG A 505 17.18 -22.53 -9.29
N ASN A 506 16.96 -23.68 -8.67
CA ASN A 506 16.57 -23.77 -7.25
C ASN A 506 17.66 -23.24 -6.33
N GLN A 507 18.94 -23.50 -6.65
CA GLN A 507 20.07 -22.93 -5.92
C GLN A 507 20.11 -21.41 -6.05
N ALA A 508 19.99 -20.88 -7.27
CA ALA A 508 19.99 -19.44 -7.51
C ALA A 508 18.84 -18.73 -6.76
N LEU A 509 17.64 -19.31 -6.73
CA LEU A 509 16.50 -18.80 -5.96
C LEU A 509 16.82 -18.74 -4.45
N ALA A 510 17.32 -19.84 -3.88
CA ALA A 510 17.65 -19.91 -2.45
C ALA A 510 18.72 -18.89 -2.04
N GLU A 511 19.72 -18.66 -2.89
CA GLU A 511 20.80 -17.68 -2.67
C GLU A 511 20.29 -16.22 -2.59
N GLN A 512 19.08 -15.92 -3.08
CA GLN A 512 18.52 -14.55 -3.04
C GLN A 512 17.73 -14.23 -1.76
N THR A 513 17.56 -15.19 -0.85
CA THR A 513 16.66 -15.08 0.32
C THR A 513 16.84 -13.79 1.12
N ASP A 514 18.08 -13.43 1.46
CA ASP A 514 18.36 -12.24 2.29
C ASP A 514 18.11 -10.93 1.55
N GLU A 515 18.42 -10.87 0.24
CA GLU A 515 18.16 -9.66 -0.53
C GLU A 515 16.67 -9.47 -0.81
N VAL A 516 15.92 -10.54 -1.08
CA VAL A 516 14.45 -10.47 -1.18
C VAL A 516 13.86 -9.98 0.13
N ALA A 517 14.32 -10.47 1.28
CA ALA A 517 13.87 -9.96 2.57
C ALA A 517 14.14 -8.45 2.71
N ARG A 518 15.29 -7.95 2.24
CA ARG A 518 15.62 -6.51 2.27
C ARG A 518 14.71 -5.68 1.36
N LEU A 519 14.43 -6.16 0.14
CA LEU A 519 13.55 -5.48 -0.82
C LEU A 519 12.12 -5.38 -0.26
N VAL A 520 11.59 -6.48 0.26
CA VAL A 520 10.26 -6.53 0.87
C VAL A 520 10.15 -5.61 2.09
N LEU A 521 11.13 -5.64 2.99
CA LEU A 521 11.11 -4.78 4.17
C LEU A 521 11.25 -3.30 3.80
N ARG A 522 11.90 -2.97 2.68
CA ARG A 522 11.95 -1.60 2.18
C ARG A 522 10.55 -1.07 1.88
N ASP A 523 9.71 -1.86 1.23
CA ASP A 523 8.32 -1.49 0.94
C ASP A 523 7.49 -1.31 2.21
N ASN A 524 7.70 -2.13 3.25
CA ASN A 524 7.07 -1.92 4.57
C ASN A 524 7.51 -0.60 5.22
N ILE A 525 8.80 -0.28 5.18
CA ILE A 525 9.36 0.96 5.73
C ILE A 525 8.77 2.18 5.02
N ASP A 526 8.76 2.17 3.68
CA ASP A 526 8.31 3.30 2.88
C ASP A 526 6.82 3.59 3.05
N GLN A 527 5.99 2.55 3.18
CA GLN A 527 4.56 2.72 3.49
C GLN A 527 4.33 3.34 4.87
N ASN A 528 5.06 2.88 5.88
CA ASN A 528 4.97 3.44 7.23
C ASN A 528 5.41 4.91 7.27
N ILE A 529 6.46 5.28 6.53
CA ILE A 529 6.86 6.68 6.34
C ILE A 529 5.75 7.47 5.64
N ALA A 530 5.15 6.92 4.58
CA ALA A 530 4.07 7.57 3.85
C ALA A 530 2.84 7.84 4.74
N LEU A 531 2.46 6.89 5.59
CA LEU A 531 1.34 7.00 6.53
C LEU A 531 1.63 8.02 7.63
N ALA A 532 2.84 8.03 8.19
CA ALA A 532 3.22 9.01 9.19
C ALA A 532 3.22 10.44 8.61
N ASN A 533 3.73 10.61 7.40
CA ASN A 533 3.66 11.87 6.66
C ASN A 533 2.20 12.27 6.39
N ALA A 534 1.34 11.31 6.04
CA ALA A 534 -0.08 11.56 5.80
C ALA A 534 -0.82 11.96 7.09
N GLN A 535 -0.51 11.31 8.22
CA GLN A 535 -1.09 11.64 9.54
C GLN A 535 -0.70 13.06 9.96
N TRP A 536 0.57 13.46 9.75
CA TRP A 536 1.06 14.81 10.02
C TRP A 536 0.26 15.88 9.25
N GLN A 537 -0.04 15.62 7.97
CA GLN A 537 -0.78 16.56 7.11
C GLN A 537 -2.31 16.36 7.15
N ALA A 538 -2.81 15.39 7.92
CA ALA A 538 -4.21 14.95 7.83
C ALA A 538 -5.23 16.06 8.11
N PRO A 539 -5.03 16.95 9.12
CA PRO A 539 -5.93 18.08 9.35
C PRO A 539 -5.95 19.05 8.17
N GLU A 540 -4.78 19.43 7.64
CA GLU A 540 -4.65 20.36 6.52
C GLU A 540 -5.28 19.81 5.23
N LEU A 541 -5.27 18.49 5.05
CA LEU A 541 -5.71 17.82 3.83
C LEU A 541 -7.11 17.18 3.95
N ILE A 542 -7.85 17.39 5.05
CA ILE A 542 -9.15 16.73 5.27
C ILE A 542 -10.15 16.98 4.13
N ASP A 543 -10.15 18.17 3.55
CA ASP A 543 -10.99 18.49 2.39
C ASP A 543 -10.57 17.72 1.13
N ALA A 544 -9.27 17.61 0.89
CA ALA A 544 -8.73 16.87 -0.24
C ALA A 544 -9.04 15.38 -0.09
N HIS A 545 -8.93 14.83 1.12
CA HIS A 545 -9.37 13.47 1.44
C HIS A 545 -10.87 13.29 1.16
N GLY A 546 -11.71 14.22 1.59
CA GLY A 546 -13.16 14.19 1.34
C GLY A 546 -13.51 14.23 -0.15
N ARG A 547 -12.87 15.11 -0.94
CA ARG A 547 -13.09 15.18 -2.39
C ARG A 547 -12.59 13.94 -3.12
N LEU A 548 -11.43 13.42 -2.74
CA LEU A 548 -10.89 12.18 -3.28
C LEU A 548 -11.86 11.02 -3.03
N MET A 549 -12.33 10.83 -1.79
CA MET A 549 -13.30 9.79 -1.46
C MET A 549 -14.61 9.95 -2.25
N ARG A 550 -15.14 11.17 -2.39
CA ARG A 550 -16.33 11.41 -3.22
C ARG A 550 -16.11 11.06 -4.69
N ARG A 551 -14.92 11.36 -5.24
CA ARG A 551 -14.57 10.98 -6.61
C ARG A 551 -14.54 9.46 -6.77
N LEU A 552 -13.87 8.75 -5.88
CA LEU A 552 -13.79 7.28 -5.92
C LEU A 552 -15.16 6.63 -5.77
N VAL A 553 -16.04 7.15 -4.91
CA VAL A 553 -17.43 6.69 -4.79
C VAL A 553 -18.21 6.94 -6.08
N LYS A 554 -18.10 8.15 -6.65
CA LYS A 554 -18.79 8.52 -7.90
C LYS A 554 -18.38 7.60 -9.06
N ASP A 555 -17.12 7.21 -9.11
CA ASP A 555 -16.57 6.35 -10.15
C ASP A 555 -16.85 4.85 -9.88
N GLY A 556 -17.52 4.50 -8.78
CA GLY A 556 -17.80 3.11 -8.40
C GLY A 556 -16.59 2.33 -7.86
N LEU A 557 -15.48 3.02 -7.58
CA LEU A 557 -14.20 2.44 -7.16
C LEU A 557 -14.06 2.32 -5.64
N LEU A 558 -14.94 2.96 -4.86
CA LEU A 558 -14.92 2.92 -3.41
C LEU A 558 -16.34 2.86 -2.85
N ASN A 559 -16.59 1.92 -1.93
CA ASN A 559 -17.76 1.95 -1.06
C ASN A 559 -17.30 2.34 0.36
N ARG A 560 -17.62 3.57 0.77
CA ARG A 560 -17.16 4.12 2.05
C ARG A 560 -17.78 3.44 3.26
N GLU A 561 -19.02 2.95 3.15
CA GLU A 561 -19.68 2.24 4.24
C GLU A 561 -19.04 0.86 4.44
N LEU A 562 -18.80 0.13 3.34
CA LEU A 562 -18.10 -1.15 3.34
C LEU A 562 -16.71 -1.04 3.99
N GLU A 563 -15.99 0.04 3.71
CA GLU A 563 -14.63 0.29 4.20
C GLU A 563 -14.57 1.08 5.51
N PHE A 564 -15.72 1.40 6.11
CA PHE A 564 -15.83 2.16 7.36
C PHE A 564 -15.14 3.55 7.31
N LEU A 565 -15.19 4.23 6.15
CA LEU A 565 -14.66 5.57 5.94
C LEU A 565 -15.72 6.67 6.23
N PRO A 566 -15.31 7.81 6.82
CA PRO A 566 -16.22 8.78 7.45
C PRO A 566 -17.16 9.49 6.47
N SER A 567 -18.45 9.65 6.83
CA SER A 567 -19.49 10.44 6.12
C SER A 567 -19.06 11.90 5.86
N ASP A 568 -19.70 12.57 4.89
CA ASP A 568 -19.44 14.01 4.67
C ASP A 568 -19.76 14.84 5.92
N LYS A 569 -20.75 14.40 6.72
CA LYS A 569 -21.06 15.00 8.02
C LYS A 569 -19.89 14.84 8.99
N VAL A 570 -19.34 13.63 9.14
CA VAL A 570 -18.20 13.38 10.04
C VAL A 570 -16.95 14.14 9.58
N LEU A 571 -16.72 14.24 8.26
CA LEU A 571 -15.62 15.03 7.71
C LEU A 571 -15.76 16.53 8.04
N ALA A 572 -16.98 17.07 7.96
CA ALA A 572 -17.25 18.47 8.33
C ALA A 572 -17.03 18.71 9.84
N GLU A 573 -17.47 17.78 10.69
CA GLU A 573 -17.24 17.84 12.14
C GLU A 573 -15.73 17.81 12.47
N ARG A 574 -14.97 16.89 11.86
CA ARG A 574 -13.52 16.80 12.05
C ARG A 574 -12.79 18.05 11.58
N ARG A 575 -13.21 18.61 10.45
CA ARG A 575 -12.70 19.87 9.94
C ARG A 575 -12.92 21.02 10.92
N ALA A 576 -14.13 21.15 11.48
CA ALA A 576 -14.44 22.16 12.48
C ALA A 576 -13.60 22.00 13.77
N ALA A 577 -13.23 20.75 14.10
CA ALA A 577 -12.36 20.42 15.22
C ALA A 577 -10.85 20.48 14.88
N ASN A 578 -10.46 20.89 13.66
CA ASN A 578 -9.08 20.87 13.18
C ASN A 578 -8.39 19.48 13.31
N THR A 579 -9.14 18.43 13.01
CA THR A 579 -8.67 17.03 13.01
C THR A 579 -8.78 16.41 11.62
N GLY A 580 -7.98 15.36 11.37
CA GLY A 580 -7.89 14.69 10.08
C GLY A 580 -8.51 13.29 10.06
N LEU A 581 -8.17 12.53 9.01
CA LEU A 581 -8.35 11.08 9.03
C LEU A 581 -7.36 10.44 10.02
N THR A 582 -7.80 9.38 10.69
CA THR A 582 -6.97 8.54 11.55
C THR A 582 -6.03 7.67 10.71
N GLN A 583 -4.96 7.15 11.31
CA GLN A 583 -4.00 6.29 10.61
C GLN A 583 -4.62 5.01 10.02
N PRO A 584 -5.57 4.32 10.69
CA PRO A 584 -6.31 3.21 10.08
C PRO A 584 -7.15 3.61 8.86
N GLU A 585 -7.78 4.79 8.87
CA GLU A 585 -8.54 5.30 7.72
C GLU A 585 -7.61 5.70 6.56
N LEU A 586 -6.46 6.30 6.87
CA LEU A 586 -5.42 6.63 5.89
C LEU A 586 -4.81 5.38 5.27
N SER A 587 -4.66 4.29 6.03
CA SER A 587 -4.16 2.99 5.52
C SER A 587 -5.08 2.41 4.46
N VAL A 588 -6.39 2.47 4.68
CA VAL A 588 -7.39 2.05 3.68
C VAL A 588 -7.34 2.96 2.45
N LEU A 589 -7.36 4.29 2.65
CA LEU A 589 -7.37 5.24 1.53
C LEU A 589 -6.07 5.15 0.70
N LEU A 590 -4.93 4.90 1.33
CA LEU A 590 -3.64 4.65 0.67
C LEU A 590 -3.74 3.47 -0.30
N ALA A 591 -4.28 2.34 0.15
CA ALA A 591 -4.42 1.15 -0.68
C ALA A 591 -5.35 1.38 -1.89
N TYR A 592 -6.50 2.01 -1.68
CA TYR A 592 -7.43 2.33 -2.78
C TYR A 592 -6.81 3.27 -3.81
N VAL A 593 -6.04 4.26 -3.38
CA VAL A 593 -5.33 5.16 -4.31
C VAL A 593 -4.31 4.39 -5.14
N LYS A 594 -3.55 3.47 -4.53
CA LYS A 594 -2.59 2.63 -5.26
C LYS A 594 -3.28 1.73 -6.28
N ILE A 595 -4.38 1.06 -5.89
CA ILE A 595 -5.16 0.20 -6.80
C ILE A 595 -5.63 0.98 -8.02
N VAL A 596 -6.25 2.15 -7.81
CA VAL A 596 -6.78 2.97 -8.91
C VAL A 596 -5.68 3.52 -9.81
N LEU A 597 -4.57 3.99 -9.23
CA LEU A 597 -3.43 4.46 -10.02
C LEU A 597 -2.76 3.33 -10.79
N ALA A 598 -2.69 2.11 -10.23
CA ALA A 598 -2.16 0.95 -10.94
C ALA A 598 -2.99 0.64 -12.18
N ASP A 599 -4.33 0.62 -12.07
CA ASP A 599 -5.21 0.40 -13.22
C ASP A 599 -5.06 1.49 -14.29
N GLU A 600 -5.03 2.76 -13.88
CA GLU A 600 -4.88 3.90 -14.81
C GLU A 600 -3.51 3.91 -15.51
N LEU A 601 -2.42 3.64 -14.77
CA LEU A 601 -1.07 3.63 -15.33
C LEU A 601 -0.81 2.40 -16.18
N PHE A 602 -1.31 1.23 -15.79
CA PHE A 602 -1.20 0.00 -16.57
C PHE A 602 -1.88 0.12 -17.94
N ALA A 603 -3.00 0.84 -18.01
CA ALA A 603 -3.71 1.10 -19.27
C ALA A 603 -3.02 2.15 -20.18
N SER A 604 -1.96 2.80 -19.69
CA SER A 604 -1.22 3.84 -20.43
C SER A 604 0.04 3.29 -21.13
N SER A 605 0.77 4.18 -21.81
CA SER A 605 2.10 3.90 -22.37
C SER A 605 3.24 4.06 -21.35
N LEU A 606 2.94 4.44 -20.10
CA LEU A 606 3.96 4.62 -19.05
C LEU A 606 4.84 3.38 -18.84
N PRO A 607 4.29 2.14 -18.75
CA PRO A 607 5.11 0.95 -18.50
C PRO A 607 6.05 0.59 -19.66
N ASP A 608 5.84 1.17 -20.85
CA ASP A 608 6.69 0.95 -22.03
C ASP A 608 7.82 1.97 -22.14
N ASP A 609 7.84 2.98 -21.27
CA ASP A 609 8.86 4.02 -21.33
C ASP A 609 10.26 3.45 -21.02
N PRO A 610 11.28 3.72 -21.86
CA PRO A 610 12.64 3.27 -21.62
C PRO A 610 13.21 3.69 -20.26
N TYR A 611 12.78 4.83 -19.73
CA TYR A 611 13.23 5.32 -18.41
C TYR A 611 12.93 4.33 -17.28
N TYR A 612 11.82 3.59 -17.35
CA TYR A 612 11.42 2.67 -16.28
C TYR A 612 12.03 1.25 -16.41
N VAL A 613 12.87 1.00 -17.42
CA VAL A 613 13.55 -0.30 -17.56
C VAL A 613 14.46 -0.60 -16.37
N GLU A 614 15.11 0.43 -15.79
CA GLU A 614 15.92 0.25 -14.58
C GLU A 614 15.05 -0.15 -13.37
N ARG A 615 13.80 0.35 -13.29
CA ARG A 615 12.88 -0.01 -12.20
C ARG A 615 12.41 -1.46 -12.28
N LEU A 616 12.27 -2.00 -13.48
CA LEU A 616 12.07 -3.44 -13.65
C LEU A 616 13.26 -4.24 -13.10
N GLN A 617 14.49 -3.78 -13.31
CA GLN A 617 15.69 -4.47 -12.82
C GLN A 617 15.83 -4.34 -11.31
N ASP A 618 15.49 -3.18 -10.75
CA ASP A 618 15.56 -2.94 -9.30
C ASP A 618 14.61 -3.82 -8.49
N TYR A 619 13.49 -4.24 -9.09
CA TYR A 619 12.59 -5.23 -8.53
C TYR A 619 13.28 -6.58 -8.26
N PHE A 620 14.22 -6.99 -9.12
CA PHE A 620 14.92 -8.26 -8.93
C PHE A 620 16.16 -8.11 -8.03
N PRO A 621 16.51 -9.16 -7.27
CA PRO A 621 17.77 -9.21 -6.51
C PRO A 621 18.98 -8.90 -7.38
N THR A 622 19.94 -8.17 -6.82
CA THR A 622 21.14 -7.67 -7.51
C THR A 622 21.89 -8.77 -8.28
N PRO A 623 22.12 -9.99 -7.73
CA PRO A 623 22.78 -11.07 -8.45
C PRO A 623 22.08 -11.52 -9.74
N LEU A 624 20.77 -11.30 -9.87
CA LEU A 624 20.00 -11.70 -11.04
C LEU A 624 20.00 -10.65 -12.16
N ARG A 625 20.28 -9.37 -11.83
CA ARG A 625 20.09 -8.23 -12.76
C ARG A 625 20.98 -8.30 -13.99
N ALA A 626 22.29 -8.49 -13.82
CA ALA A 626 23.21 -8.52 -14.94
C ALA A 626 23.09 -9.81 -15.79
N PRO A 627 23.04 -11.02 -15.20
CA PRO A 627 22.99 -12.25 -15.99
C PRO A 627 21.68 -12.45 -16.77
N TYR A 628 20.55 -11.97 -16.23
CA TYR A 628 19.22 -12.24 -16.79
C TYR A 628 18.52 -11.00 -17.35
N ARG A 629 19.25 -9.90 -17.60
CA ARG A 629 18.70 -8.63 -18.10
C ARG A 629 17.74 -8.81 -19.28
N THR A 630 18.16 -9.55 -20.30
CA THR A 630 17.34 -9.79 -21.50
C THR A 630 16.07 -10.59 -21.19
N LEU A 631 16.12 -11.53 -20.23
CA LEU A 631 14.94 -12.27 -19.79
C LEU A 631 14.00 -11.42 -18.94
N MET A 632 14.53 -10.44 -18.19
CA MET A 632 13.71 -9.45 -17.49
C MET A 632 12.94 -8.59 -18.50
N ASP A 633 13.58 -8.15 -19.58
CA ASP A 633 12.92 -7.38 -20.65
C ASP A 633 11.81 -8.17 -21.35
N ALA A 634 11.97 -9.50 -21.45
CA ALA A 634 10.98 -10.43 -22.00
C ALA A 634 9.97 -10.96 -20.95
N HIS A 635 10.06 -10.53 -19.69
CA HIS A 635 9.24 -11.07 -18.61
C HIS A 635 7.74 -10.86 -18.89
N PRO A 636 6.89 -11.90 -18.81
CA PRO A 636 5.46 -11.79 -19.15
C PRO A 636 4.70 -10.72 -18.33
N LEU A 637 5.16 -10.46 -17.10
CA LEU A 637 4.59 -9.43 -16.21
C LEU A 637 5.41 -8.13 -16.15
N ARG A 638 6.25 -7.85 -17.16
CA ARG A 638 7.11 -6.65 -17.18
C ARG A 638 6.30 -5.36 -16.94
N ARG A 639 5.15 -5.22 -17.62
CA ARG A 639 4.31 -4.02 -17.52
C ARG A 639 3.71 -3.87 -16.13
N GLU A 640 3.26 -4.97 -15.55
CA GLU A 640 2.67 -5.03 -14.22
C GLU A 640 3.71 -4.69 -13.15
N ILE A 641 4.91 -5.27 -13.20
CA ILE A 641 6.02 -4.98 -12.27
C ILE A 641 6.38 -3.50 -12.31
N ILE A 642 6.59 -2.94 -13.51
CA ILE A 642 6.91 -1.51 -13.67
C ILE A 642 5.79 -0.64 -13.09
N THR A 643 4.53 -0.96 -13.41
CA THR A 643 3.38 -0.21 -12.90
C THR A 643 3.35 -0.19 -11.38
N THR A 644 3.46 -1.35 -10.73
CA THR A 644 3.42 -1.46 -9.27
C THR A 644 4.56 -0.67 -8.63
N GLN A 645 5.79 -0.79 -9.14
CA GLN A 645 6.95 -0.06 -8.62
C GLN A 645 6.76 1.46 -8.72
N VAL A 646 6.29 1.96 -9.88
CA VAL A 646 6.04 3.40 -10.08
C VAL A 646 4.91 3.90 -9.18
N VAL A 647 3.83 3.13 -9.02
CA VAL A 647 2.72 3.50 -8.12
C VAL A 647 3.18 3.56 -6.67
N ASN A 648 3.89 2.54 -6.19
CA ASN A 648 4.42 2.50 -4.83
C ASN A 648 5.31 3.72 -4.58
N GLU A 649 6.25 3.98 -5.47
CA GLU A 649 7.15 5.13 -5.36
C GLU A 649 6.39 6.47 -5.37
N LEU A 650 5.50 6.67 -6.35
CA LEU A 650 4.74 7.91 -6.50
C LEU A 650 3.90 8.19 -5.25
N VAL A 651 3.14 7.20 -4.79
CA VAL A 651 2.21 7.39 -3.66
C VAL A 651 2.98 7.50 -2.34
N ASN A 652 4.02 6.70 -2.12
CA ASN A 652 4.80 6.75 -0.87
C ASN A 652 5.52 8.11 -0.75
N ASN A 653 6.10 8.60 -1.84
CA ASN A 653 6.88 9.84 -1.86
C ASN A 653 6.00 11.09 -1.93
N ALA A 654 5.03 11.15 -2.85
CA ALA A 654 4.22 12.33 -3.07
C ALA A 654 2.97 12.41 -2.17
N GLY A 655 2.45 11.27 -1.72
CA GLY A 655 1.33 11.18 -0.78
C GLY A 655 -0.03 10.91 -1.43
N ILE A 656 -0.97 10.45 -0.59
CA ILE A 656 -2.29 9.89 -0.97
C ILE A 656 -3.10 10.79 -1.92
N THR A 657 -3.12 12.10 -1.69
CA THR A 657 -3.94 13.04 -2.47
C THR A 657 -3.19 13.71 -3.62
N PHE A 658 -1.91 13.41 -3.84
CA PHE A 658 -1.09 14.14 -4.80
C PHE A 658 -1.62 14.07 -6.23
N ALA A 659 -1.75 12.86 -6.79
CA ALA A 659 -2.19 12.67 -8.17
C ALA A 659 -3.60 13.25 -8.40
N PHE A 660 -4.50 13.05 -7.43
CA PHE A 660 -5.84 13.61 -7.46
C PHE A 660 -5.84 15.16 -7.51
N ARG A 661 -5.06 15.81 -6.64
CA ARG A 661 -4.97 17.28 -6.63
C ARG A 661 -4.33 17.82 -7.91
N MET A 662 -3.27 17.18 -8.41
CA MET A 662 -2.65 17.56 -9.68
C MET A 662 -3.65 17.45 -10.84
N ARG A 663 -4.48 16.40 -10.88
CA ARG A 663 -5.56 16.26 -11.85
C ARG A 663 -6.61 17.37 -11.72
N GLU A 664 -7.04 17.71 -10.50
CA GLU A 664 -7.99 18.82 -10.27
C GLU A 664 -7.44 20.18 -10.73
N GLU A 665 -6.13 20.38 -10.63
CA GLU A 665 -5.44 21.64 -10.91
C GLU A 665 -5.03 21.82 -12.38
N SER A 666 -4.64 20.73 -13.05
CA SER A 666 -4.07 20.78 -14.41
C SER A 666 -4.90 20.07 -15.48
N GLY A 667 -5.84 19.21 -15.09
CA GLY A 667 -6.54 18.32 -16.02
C GLY A 667 -5.67 17.16 -16.54
N ALA A 668 -4.44 17.00 -16.05
CA ALA A 668 -3.51 15.96 -16.50
C ALA A 668 -3.99 14.54 -16.14
N SER A 669 -3.63 13.61 -17.00
CA SER A 669 -3.79 12.16 -16.81
C SER A 669 -2.79 11.62 -15.78
N ALA A 670 -3.05 10.41 -15.25
CA ALA A 670 -2.18 9.79 -14.25
C ALA A 670 -0.75 9.58 -14.75
N ASP A 671 -0.57 9.18 -16.01
CA ASP A 671 0.75 8.95 -16.60
C ASP A 671 1.54 10.25 -16.78
N GLN A 672 0.89 11.34 -17.21
CA GLN A 672 1.52 12.67 -17.27
C GLN A 672 2.00 13.13 -15.90
N ILE A 673 1.19 12.92 -14.86
CA ILE A 673 1.54 13.28 -13.48
C ILE A 673 2.71 12.41 -12.98
N ALA A 674 2.67 11.10 -13.20
CA ALA A 674 3.72 10.18 -12.78
C ALA A 674 5.06 10.50 -13.47
N ARG A 675 5.07 10.73 -14.79
CA ARG A 675 6.27 11.12 -15.55
C ARG A 675 6.87 12.44 -15.05
N SER A 676 6.02 13.43 -14.81
CA SER A 676 6.45 14.75 -14.30
C SER A 676 7.02 14.66 -12.89
N HIS A 677 6.45 13.81 -12.04
CA HIS A 677 6.99 13.53 -10.72
C HIS A 677 8.33 12.78 -10.79
N SER A 678 8.47 11.79 -11.67
CA SER A 678 9.73 11.07 -11.86
C SER A 678 10.87 12.01 -12.28
N ALA A 679 10.63 12.90 -13.25
CA ALA A 679 11.60 13.92 -13.64
C ALA A 679 11.95 14.86 -12.46
N ALA A 680 10.94 15.38 -11.76
CA ALA A 680 11.14 16.26 -10.61
C ALA A 680 11.95 15.62 -9.47
N ARG A 681 11.65 14.34 -9.16
CA ARG A 681 12.34 13.57 -8.13
C ARG A 681 13.85 13.44 -8.44
N GLU A 682 14.18 13.18 -9.69
CA GLU A 682 15.54 12.98 -10.16
C GLU A 682 16.32 14.29 -10.39
N VAL A 683 15.64 15.38 -10.76
CA VAL A 683 16.27 16.70 -10.94
C VAL A 683 16.67 17.32 -9.61
N PHE A 684 15.87 17.11 -8.56
CA PHE A 684 16.11 17.67 -7.23
C PHE A 684 16.69 16.66 -6.22
N ASP A 685 17.24 15.53 -6.69
CA ASP A 685 17.86 14.49 -5.86
C ASP A 685 17.05 14.10 -4.60
N MET A 686 15.74 13.95 -4.78
CA MET A 686 14.87 13.50 -3.70
C MET A 686 15.31 12.16 -3.08
N PRO A 687 15.72 11.11 -3.83
CA PRO A 687 16.26 9.90 -3.22
C PRO A 687 17.47 10.15 -2.31
N GLY A 688 18.45 10.96 -2.73
CA GLY A 688 19.60 11.31 -1.89
C GLY A 688 19.19 12.01 -0.60
N HIS A 689 18.29 12.99 -0.68
CA HIS A 689 17.78 13.69 0.49
C HIS A 689 17.00 12.78 1.44
N LEU A 690 16.14 11.90 0.93
CA LEU A 690 15.39 10.95 1.76
C LEU A 690 16.32 9.96 2.46
N ALA A 691 17.34 9.44 1.76
CA ALA A 691 18.34 8.55 2.37
C ALA A 691 19.12 9.25 3.48
N ALA A 692 19.52 10.51 3.28
CA ALA A 692 20.21 11.30 4.30
C ALA A 692 19.33 11.58 5.53
N ILE A 693 18.03 11.82 5.33
CA ILE A 693 17.07 11.97 6.45
C ILE A 693 16.88 10.64 7.19
N GLU A 694 16.77 9.53 6.47
CA GLU A 694 16.60 8.20 7.05
C GLU A 694 17.82 7.75 7.87
N ALA A 695 19.02 8.15 7.47
CA ALA A 695 20.24 7.91 8.24
C ALA A 695 20.19 8.51 9.66
N LEU A 696 19.27 9.45 9.94
CA LEU A 696 19.06 10.05 11.26
C LEU A 696 18.03 9.31 12.13
N ASN A 697 17.59 8.11 11.71
CA ASN A 697 16.73 7.25 12.53
C ASN A 697 17.32 7.08 13.94
N ASN A 698 16.48 7.33 14.95
CA ASN A 698 16.82 7.28 16.39
C ASN A 698 17.93 8.27 16.83
N GLN A 699 18.41 9.16 15.96
CA GLN A 699 19.39 10.21 16.30
C GLN A 699 18.73 11.58 16.54
N VAL A 700 17.65 11.86 15.82
CA VAL A 700 16.86 13.09 15.97
C VAL A 700 15.37 12.75 16.14
N PRO A 701 14.56 13.64 16.77
CA PRO A 701 13.13 13.39 16.94
C PRO A 701 12.41 13.09 15.63
N ALA A 702 11.47 12.13 15.63
CA ALA A 702 10.75 11.73 14.43
C ALA A 702 10.00 12.89 13.73
N ALA A 703 9.50 13.86 14.52
CA ALA A 703 8.85 15.06 14.04
C ALA A 703 9.78 15.92 13.15
N VAL A 704 11.07 16.04 13.53
CA VAL A 704 12.07 16.79 12.75
C VAL A 704 12.30 16.11 11.40
N GLN A 705 12.45 14.78 11.38
CA GLN A 705 12.56 14.04 10.11
C GLN A 705 11.32 14.20 9.23
N THR A 706 10.12 14.15 9.83
CA THR A 706 8.86 14.36 9.08
C THR A 706 8.80 15.77 8.49
N ALA A 707 9.19 16.80 9.25
CA ALA A 707 9.27 18.17 8.74
C ALA A 707 10.22 18.29 7.54
N MET A 708 11.42 17.69 7.62
CA MET A 708 12.37 17.67 6.49
C MET A 708 11.79 16.95 5.26
N ARG A 709 11.15 15.78 5.45
CA ARG A 709 10.44 15.07 4.36
C ARG A 709 9.34 15.92 3.72
N MET A 710 8.68 16.77 4.50
CA MET A 710 7.65 17.68 3.96
C MET A 710 8.25 18.76 3.07
N GLU A 711 9.45 19.28 3.35
CA GLU A 711 10.12 20.22 2.45
C GLU A 711 10.51 19.54 1.13
N VAL A 712 11.11 18.35 1.19
CA VAL A 712 11.46 17.54 -0.01
C VAL A 712 10.22 17.33 -0.88
N ARG A 713 9.13 16.85 -0.26
CA ARG A 713 7.85 16.62 -0.93
C ARG A 713 7.29 17.89 -1.56
N ARG A 714 7.31 19.03 -0.86
CA ARG A 714 6.79 20.29 -1.41
C ARG A 714 7.58 20.74 -2.64
N LEU A 715 8.91 20.62 -2.60
CA LEU A 715 9.79 20.98 -3.71
C LEU A 715 9.46 20.12 -4.93
N THR A 716 9.44 18.79 -4.79
CA THR A 716 9.18 17.89 -5.91
C THR A 716 7.76 17.98 -6.46
N GLN A 717 6.75 18.20 -5.61
CA GLN A 717 5.38 18.45 -6.07
C GLN A 717 5.26 19.73 -6.89
N ARG A 718 5.94 20.82 -6.49
CA ARG A 718 5.96 22.07 -7.26
C ARG A 718 6.67 21.87 -8.59
N ALA A 719 7.81 21.19 -8.60
CA ALA A 719 8.55 20.87 -9.82
C ALA A 719 7.74 19.98 -10.77
N ALA A 720 7.04 18.97 -10.26
CA ALA A 720 6.16 18.13 -11.07
C ALA A 720 5.05 18.96 -11.74
N ARG A 721 4.45 19.91 -10.99
CA ARG A 721 3.47 20.85 -11.56
C ARG A 721 4.08 21.78 -12.62
N TRP A 722 5.31 22.27 -12.39
CA TRP A 722 6.03 23.08 -13.37
C TRP A 722 6.25 22.31 -14.68
N PHE A 723 6.66 21.03 -14.62
CA PHE A 723 6.78 20.19 -15.81
C PHE A 723 5.44 19.95 -16.51
N LEU A 724 4.36 19.76 -15.75
CA LEU A 724 3.01 19.60 -16.31
C LEU A 724 2.57 20.83 -17.13
N GLN A 725 2.94 22.04 -16.69
CA GLN A 725 2.53 23.29 -17.33
C GLN A 725 3.46 23.74 -18.46
N ASN A 726 4.77 23.55 -18.29
CA ASN A 726 5.79 24.15 -19.16
C ASN A 726 6.37 23.19 -20.20
N ARG A 727 6.03 21.90 -20.15
CA ARG A 727 6.52 20.89 -21.10
C ARG A 727 5.40 20.25 -21.90
N ARG A 728 5.78 19.75 -23.07
CA ARG A 728 4.90 18.94 -23.91
C ARG A 728 4.81 17.53 -23.34
N HIS A 729 3.62 16.94 -23.49
CA HIS A 729 3.32 15.59 -23.03
C HIS A 729 3.04 14.65 -24.21
N PRO A 730 3.43 13.35 -24.15
CA PRO A 730 4.10 12.69 -23.03
C PRO A 730 5.51 13.22 -22.79
N LEU A 731 5.88 13.37 -21.51
CA LEU A 731 7.17 13.92 -21.10
C LEU A 731 8.29 12.89 -21.35
N ASP A 732 9.34 13.31 -22.05
CA ASP A 732 10.61 12.58 -22.12
C ASP A 732 11.39 12.82 -20.81
N ILE A 733 11.33 11.83 -19.91
CA ILE A 733 11.87 11.94 -18.55
C ILE A 733 13.39 12.12 -18.59
N THR A 734 14.08 11.28 -19.36
CA THR A 734 15.55 11.29 -19.46
C THR A 734 16.04 12.63 -19.99
N ALA A 735 15.43 13.14 -21.07
CA ALA A 735 15.82 14.44 -21.63
C ALA A 735 15.59 15.60 -20.65
N GLN A 736 14.53 15.55 -19.82
CA GLN A 736 14.34 16.57 -18.78
C GLN A 736 15.40 16.47 -17.68
N ILE A 737 15.74 15.25 -17.24
CA ILE A 737 16.77 15.05 -16.22
C ILE A 737 18.11 15.58 -16.72
N ASP A 738 18.52 15.20 -17.94
CA ASP A 738 19.78 15.63 -18.55
C ASP A 738 19.85 17.15 -18.71
N HIS A 739 18.73 17.79 -19.04
CA HIS A 739 18.67 19.24 -19.20
C HIS A 739 18.80 20.02 -17.88
N PHE A 740 18.19 19.55 -16.80
CA PHE A 740 18.07 20.33 -15.56
C PHE A 740 19.04 19.95 -14.45
N ARG A 741 19.42 18.66 -14.34
CA ARG A 741 20.07 18.13 -13.13
C ARG A 741 21.38 18.86 -12.78
N GLU A 742 22.26 19.07 -13.75
CA GLU A 742 23.56 19.70 -13.50
C GLU A 742 23.40 21.15 -13.05
N GLY A 743 22.60 21.95 -13.78
CA GLY A 743 22.34 23.34 -13.42
C GLY A 743 21.68 23.50 -12.06
N VAL A 744 20.71 22.64 -11.72
CA VAL A 744 20.08 22.63 -10.39
C VAL A 744 21.09 22.29 -9.28
N ARG A 745 21.98 21.32 -9.53
CA ARG A 745 23.04 20.94 -8.59
C ARG A 745 24.03 22.08 -8.34
N ASP A 746 24.45 22.76 -9.41
CA ASP A 746 25.40 23.88 -9.32
C ASP A 746 24.81 25.06 -8.55
N ILE A 747 23.55 25.41 -8.83
CA ILE A 747 22.83 26.45 -8.08
C ILE A 747 22.69 26.03 -6.61
N SER A 748 22.32 24.78 -6.33
CA SER A 748 22.15 24.28 -4.95
C SER A 748 23.44 24.41 -4.14
N ALA A 749 24.59 24.07 -4.73
CA ALA A 749 25.89 24.18 -4.09
C ALA A 749 26.31 25.63 -3.78
N HIS A 750 25.84 26.61 -4.56
CA HIS A 750 26.15 28.02 -4.40
C HIS A 750 25.03 28.84 -3.73
N LEU A 751 23.87 28.23 -3.47
CA LEU A 751 22.67 28.88 -3.00
C LEU A 751 22.90 29.82 -1.80
N PRO A 752 23.65 29.45 -0.75
CA PRO A 752 23.85 30.34 0.41
C PRO A 752 24.53 31.67 0.07
N LYS A 753 25.32 31.71 -1.01
CA LYS A 753 25.98 32.93 -1.50
C LYS A 753 25.09 33.77 -2.41
N LEU A 754 24.09 33.14 -3.02
CA LEU A 754 23.14 33.78 -3.94
C LEU A 754 21.97 34.42 -3.21
N LEU A 755 21.59 33.89 -2.03
CA LEU A 755 20.49 34.43 -1.24
C LEU A 755 20.86 35.77 -0.59
N ALA A 756 19.93 36.71 -0.66
CA ALA A 756 19.98 38.00 0.03
C ALA A 756 18.69 38.27 0.81
N GLY A 757 18.71 39.30 1.64
CA GLY A 757 17.53 39.83 2.31
C GLY A 757 16.72 38.79 3.10
N PRO A 758 15.37 38.84 3.05
CA PRO A 758 14.49 37.95 3.79
C PRO A 758 14.70 36.44 3.50
N HIS A 759 15.09 36.08 2.28
CA HIS A 759 15.36 34.68 1.94
C HIS A 759 16.60 34.14 2.64
N LEU A 760 17.66 34.94 2.75
CA LEU A 760 18.88 34.56 3.47
C LEU A 760 18.61 34.41 4.97
N THR A 761 17.87 35.36 5.57
CA THR A 761 17.49 35.28 6.99
C THR A 761 16.72 34.00 7.29
N ARG A 762 15.65 33.71 6.53
CA ARG A 762 14.84 32.49 6.73
C ARG A 762 15.66 31.22 6.51
N TYR A 763 16.54 31.21 5.52
CA TYR A 763 17.47 30.10 5.29
C TYR A 763 18.38 29.86 6.50
N GLN A 764 18.97 30.94 7.05
CA GLN A 764 19.86 30.85 8.22
C GLN A 764 19.10 30.36 9.46
N GLU A 765 17.92 30.92 9.75
CA GLU A 765 17.08 30.50 10.88
C GLU A 765 16.72 29.02 10.79
N GLN A 766 16.17 28.58 9.65
CA GLN A 766 15.78 27.18 9.47
C GLN A 766 16.99 26.23 9.54
N ARG A 767 18.14 26.64 9.00
CA ARG A 767 19.37 25.86 9.07
C ARG A 767 19.87 25.72 10.51
N GLU A 768 19.90 26.81 11.27
CA GLU A 768 20.33 26.78 12.67
C GLU A 768 19.37 25.97 13.54
N ASP A 769 18.05 26.09 13.35
CA ASP A 769 17.05 25.27 14.06
C ASP A 769 17.27 23.76 13.82
N LEU A 770 17.56 23.37 12.58
CA LEU A 770 17.86 21.98 12.24
C LEU A 770 19.17 21.50 12.87
N ILE A 771 20.21 22.34 12.88
CA ILE A 771 21.49 22.02 13.52
C ILE A 771 21.31 21.85 15.04
N ILE A 772 20.55 22.74 15.68
CA ILE A 772 20.19 22.66 17.10
C ILE A 772 19.42 21.35 17.39
N ALA A 773 18.57 20.92 16.46
CA ALA A 773 17.85 19.65 16.55
C ALA A 773 18.71 18.40 16.27
N GLY A 774 20.02 18.56 15.99
CA GLY A 774 20.98 17.47 15.78
C GLY A 774 21.15 17.04 14.31
N VAL A 775 20.63 17.81 13.35
CA VAL A 775 20.78 17.50 11.91
C VAL A 775 22.18 17.92 11.42
N PRO A 776 22.91 17.07 10.67
CA PRO A 776 24.20 17.44 10.10
C PRO A 776 24.12 18.69 9.22
N GLY A 777 25.14 19.56 9.31
CA GLY A 777 25.13 20.89 8.69
C GLY A 777 24.90 20.90 7.18
N GLU A 778 25.40 19.91 6.45
CA GLU A 778 25.16 19.78 4.99
C GLU A 778 23.68 19.50 4.69
N LEU A 779 23.06 18.55 5.38
CA LEU A 779 21.65 18.23 5.21
C LEU A 779 20.74 19.39 5.68
N ALA A 780 21.08 20.03 6.81
CA ALA A 780 20.36 21.20 7.30
C ALA A 780 20.37 22.35 6.28
N SER A 781 21.53 22.58 5.65
CA SER A 781 21.69 23.58 4.58
C SER A 781 20.84 23.20 3.36
N ALA A 782 20.91 21.95 2.91
CA ALA A 782 20.11 21.48 1.77
C ALA A 782 18.61 21.67 2.00
N VAL A 783 18.09 21.22 3.16
CA VAL A 783 16.67 21.34 3.52
C VAL A 783 16.22 22.79 3.64
N ALA A 784 17.00 23.65 4.31
CA ALA A 784 16.69 25.08 4.45
C ALA A 784 16.65 25.81 3.10
N GLY A 785 17.43 25.34 2.12
CA GLY A 785 17.47 25.86 0.75
C GLY A 785 16.30 25.46 -0.15
N MET A 786 15.57 24.38 0.19
CA MET A 786 14.51 23.80 -0.67
C MET A 786 13.41 24.79 -1.11
N PRO A 787 12.95 25.72 -0.26
CA PRO A 787 11.91 26.66 -0.71
C PRO A 787 12.41 27.66 -1.78
N SER A 788 13.73 27.92 -1.81
CA SER A 788 14.36 28.86 -2.75
C SER A 788 14.86 28.17 -4.02
N ILE A 789 15.34 26.93 -3.92
CA ILE A 789 15.93 26.20 -5.06
C ILE A 789 14.92 25.87 -6.17
N PHE A 790 13.61 25.95 -5.91
CA PHE A 790 12.59 25.73 -6.93
C PHE A 790 12.76 26.65 -8.17
N GLY A 791 13.22 27.90 -7.97
CA GLY A 791 13.49 28.84 -9.06
C GLY A 791 14.62 28.39 -10.01
N ALA A 792 15.39 27.36 -9.64
CA ALA A 792 16.44 26.81 -10.48
C ALA A 792 15.94 26.29 -11.83
N LEU A 793 14.68 25.81 -11.93
CA LEU A 793 14.10 25.41 -13.22
C LEU A 793 14.02 26.62 -14.18
N ASP A 794 13.51 27.75 -13.70
CA ASP A 794 13.40 28.96 -14.50
C ASP A 794 14.79 29.55 -14.84
N ILE A 795 15.74 29.47 -13.91
CA ILE A 795 17.13 29.91 -14.12
C ILE A 795 17.80 29.08 -15.22
N VAL A 796 17.68 27.75 -15.18
CA VAL A 796 18.28 26.86 -16.19
C VAL A 796 17.67 27.13 -17.57
N GLU A 797 16.34 27.28 -17.67
CA GLU A 797 15.68 27.64 -18.92
C GLU A 797 16.16 28.99 -19.46
N THR A 798 16.24 30.00 -18.59
CA THR A 798 16.67 31.35 -18.94
C THR A 798 18.12 31.35 -19.40
N ALA A 799 18.99 30.60 -18.72
CA ALA A 799 20.39 30.42 -19.09
C ALA A 799 20.55 29.75 -20.47
N ALA A 800 19.79 28.67 -20.71
CA ALA A 800 19.79 27.98 -22.00
C ALA A 800 19.29 28.89 -23.13
N ALA A 801 18.20 29.64 -22.92
CA ALA A 801 17.64 30.55 -23.90
C ALA A 801 18.56 31.76 -24.19
N ALA A 802 19.24 32.28 -23.17
CA ALA A 802 20.16 33.41 -23.29
C ALA A 802 21.57 32.99 -23.75
N GLY A 803 21.90 31.70 -23.76
CA GLY A 803 23.24 31.18 -24.05
C GLY A 803 24.28 31.59 -23.00
N LYS A 804 23.89 31.74 -21.73
CA LYS A 804 24.75 32.21 -20.63
C LYS A 804 25.00 31.12 -19.58
N PRO A 805 26.10 31.21 -18.80
CA PRO A 805 26.33 30.30 -17.68
C PRO A 805 25.20 30.37 -16.64
N VAL A 806 24.83 29.21 -16.08
CA VAL A 806 23.70 29.08 -15.14
C VAL A 806 23.91 29.93 -13.87
N LEU A 807 25.14 29.99 -13.35
CA LEU A 807 25.45 30.78 -12.14
C LEU A 807 25.34 32.28 -12.39
N ASP A 808 25.77 32.78 -13.54
CA ASP A 808 25.62 34.20 -13.91
C ASP A 808 24.14 34.61 -13.98
N VAL A 809 23.28 33.73 -14.52
CA VAL A 809 21.83 33.94 -14.54
C VAL A 809 21.24 33.86 -13.13
N ALA A 810 21.72 32.93 -12.29
CA ALA A 810 21.26 32.80 -10.92
C ALA A 810 21.58 34.05 -10.08
N GLU A 811 22.78 34.63 -10.23
CA GLU A 811 23.16 35.88 -9.56
C GLU A 811 22.18 37.02 -9.92
N VAL A 812 21.87 37.18 -11.21
CA VAL A 812 20.89 38.18 -11.66
C VAL A 812 19.48 37.87 -11.15
N TYR A 813 19.07 36.61 -11.17
CA TYR A 813 17.74 36.18 -10.73
C TYR A 813 17.52 36.49 -9.24
N PHE A 814 18.46 36.13 -8.36
CA PHE A 814 18.33 36.35 -6.92
C PHE A 814 18.54 37.83 -6.53
N ASP A 815 19.44 38.56 -7.19
CA ASP A 815 19.60 40.01 -6.99
C ASP A 815 18.32 40.77 -7.36
N LEU A 816 17.70 40.42 -8.50
CA LEU A 816 16.42 41.00 -8.91
C LEU A 816 15.30 40.69 -7.90
N ALA A 817 15.29 39.49 -7.33
CA ALA A 817 14.29 39.09 -6.35
C ALA A 817 14.33 39.95 -5.09
N ASP A 818 15.53 40.32 -4.64
CA ASP A 818 15.75 41.20 -3.48
C ASP A 818 15.35 42.65 -3.81
N ARG A 819 15.82 43.20 -4.94
CA ARG A 819 15.53 44.59 -5.35
C ARG A 819 14.05 44.88 -5.56
N MET A 820 13.29 43.90 -6.03
CA MET A 820 11.86 44.04 -6.33
C MET A 820 10.95 43.43 -5.25
N GLU A 821 11.51 43.04 -4.09
CA GLU A 821 10.77 42.40 -2.99
C GLU A 821 9.93 41.18 -3.42
N ILE A 822 10.32 40.48 -4.49
CA ILE A 822 9.62 39.31 -5.03
C ILE A 822 9.48 38.23 -3.95
N ALA A 823 10.51 38.09 -3.11
CA ALA A 823 10.55 37.24 -1.93
C ALA A 823 9.37 37.48 -0.98
N ALA A 824 9.09 38.76 -0.69
CA ALA A 824 8.07 39.15 0.25
C ALA A 824 6.68 38.87 -0.34
N ILE A 825 6.47 39.19 -1.62
CA ILE A 825 5.22 38.89 -2.34
C ILE A 825 4.97 37.37 -2.37
N GLN A 826 6.01 36.58 -2.64
CA GLN A 826 5.93 35.13 -2.62
C GLN A 826 5.46 34.61 -1.25
N GLN A 827 6.01 35.15 -0.15
CA GLN A 827 5.58 34.78 1.20
C GLN A 827 4.11 35.16 1.45
N LYS A 828 3.65 36.33 1.02
CA LYS A 828 2.23 36.71 1.15
C LYS A 828 1.30 35.77 0.37
N ILE A 829 1.70 35.33 -0.83
CA ILE A 829 0.98 34.28 -1.57
C ILE A 829 0.98 32.97 -0.77
N VAL A 830 2.07 32.66 -0.06
CA VAL A 830 2.15 31.47 0.80
C VAL A 830 1.25 31.58 2.04
N ASP A 831 1.00 32.78 2.54
CA ASP A 831 0.17 33.03 3.72
C ASP A 831 -1.33 33.10 3.39
N LEU A 832 -1.69 33.16 2.09
CA LEU A 832 -3.09 33.15 1.66
C LEU A 832 -3.85 31.92 2.19
N PRO A 833 -5.13 32.10 2.60
CA PRO A 833 -5.98 31.03 3.10
C PRO A 833 -6.07 29.83 2.15
N ARG A 834 -6.26 28.64 2.73
CA ARG A 834 -6.48 27.38 2.01
C ARG A 834 -7.82 26.74 2.39
N ALA A 835 -8.84 27.56 2.60
CA ALA A 835 -10.13 27.08 3.10
C ALA A 835 -10.91 26.25 2.06
N ASP A 836 -10.59 26.36 0.77
CA ASP A 836 -11.23 25.50 -0.23
C ASP A 836 -10.32 25.24 -1.44
N ARG A 837 -10.87 24.47 -2.40
CA ARG A 837 -10.20 24.15 -3.66
C ARG A 837 -9.89 25.40 -4.48
N TRP A 838 -10.81 26.37 -4.54
CA TRP A 838 -10.66 27.55 -5.38
C TRP A 838 -9.56 28.47 -4.87
N GLN A 839 -9.49 28.67 -3.54
CA GLN A 839 -8.41 29.40 -2.90
C GLN A 839 -7.06 28.71 -3.12
N THR A 840 -7.02 27.37 -3.03
CA THR A 840 -5.81 26.58 -3.33
C THR A 840 -5.35 26.78 -4.78
N MET A 841 -6.28 26.70 -5.74
CA MET A 841 -5.98 26.92 -7.17
C MET A 841 -5.53 28.35 -7.45
N ALA A 842 -6.23 29.35 -6.91
CA ALA A 842 -5.92 30.76 -7.14
C ALA A 842 -4.55 31.14 -6.58
N ARG A 843 -4.23 30.68 -5.36
CA ARG A 843 -2.90 30.82 -4.77
C ARG A 843 -1.81 30.20 -5.63
N ALA A 844 -2.06 29.00 -6.14
CA ALA A 844 -1.10 28.32 -6.98
C ALA A 844 -0.90 29.04 -8.33
N ALA A 845 -1.98 29.57 -8.93
CA ALA A 845 -1.91 30.39 -10.14
C ALA A 845 -1.11 31.69 -9.93
N LEU A 846 -1.35 32.43 -8.84
CA LEU A 846 -0.58 33.64 -8.50
C LEU A 846 0.91 33.33 -8.33
N ARG A 847 1.23 32.20 -7.68
CA ARG A 847 2.61 31.76 -7.52
C ARG A 847 3.25 31.43 -8.87
N ASP A 848 2.56 30.67 -9.72
CA ASP A 848 3.08 30.28 -11.02
C ASP A 848 3.30 31.52 -11.92
N GLU A 849 2.39 32.51 -11.87
CA GLU A 849 2.54 33.80 -12.57
C GLU A 849 3.72 34.62 -12.04
N LEU A 850 3.94 34.64 -10.71
CA LEU A 850 5.08 35.31 -10.10
C LEU A 850 6.41 34.75 -10.61
N TYR A 851 6.55 33.42 -10.60
CA TYR A 851 7.76 32.74 -11.08
C TYR A 851 8.01 33.01 -12.57
N ALA A 852 6.97 32.88 -13.41
CA ALA A 852 7.09 33.17 -14.84
C ALA A 852 7.48 34.64 -15.10
N SER A 853 6.91 35.57 -14.33
CA SER A 853 7.23 37.00 -14.45
C SER A 853 8.65 37.31 -14.00
N HIS A 854 9.10 36.70 -12.91
CA HIS A 854 10.46 36.84 -12.40
C HIS A 854 11.50 36.28 -13.39
N ALA A 855 11.23 35.13 -13.99
CA ALA A 855 12.06 34.56 -15.06
C ALA A 855 12.13 35.50 -16.28
N GLY A 856 10.97 36.02 -16.72
CA GLY A 856 10.90 36.96 -17.84
C GLY A 856 11.66 38.26 -17.59
N LEU A 857 11.55 38.82 -16.38
CA LEU A 857 12.30 40.02 -15.98
C LEU A 857 13.80 39.75 -15.92
N THR A 858 14.20 38.59 -15.42
CA THR A 858 15.60 38.15 -15.40
C THR A 858 16.15 38.08 -16.84
N ALA A 859 15.41 37.50 -17.78
CA ALA A 859 15.78 37.46 -19.19
C ALA A 859 15.92 38.87 -19.81
N ALA A 860 14.97 39.78 -19.51
CA ALA A 860 15.03 41.17 -19.96
C ALA A 860 16.24 41.93 -19.38
N LEU A 861 16.59 41.65 -18.12
CA LEU A 861 17.77 42.23 -17.46
C LEU A 861 19.06 41.72 -18.09
N LEU A 862 19.14 40.43 -18.40
CA LEU A 862 20.29 39.82 -19.05
C LEU A 862 20.53 40.36 -20.47
N ALA A 863 19.49 40.84 -21.15
CA ALA A 863 19.56 41.53 -22.43
C ALA A 863 19.91 43.03 -22.31
N SER A 864 20.11 43.52 -21.08
CA SER A 864 20.43 44.92 -20.77
C SER A 864 21.86 45.02 -20.25
N GLY A 865 22.63 46.00 -20.72
CA GLY A 865 24.06 46.16 -20.43
C GLY A 865 24.98 45.19 -21.19
N ASP A 866 26.28 45.48 -21.17
CA ASP A 866 27.31 44.71 -21.90
C ASP A 866 27.57 43.32 -21.28
N GLU A 867 28.33 42.45 -21.96
CA GLU A 867 28.61 41.07 -21.51
C GLU A 867 29.23 40.99 -20.11
N THR A 868 30.06 41.97 -19.73
CA THR A 868 30.75 42.02 -18.43
C THR A 868 29.98 42.80 -17.36
N ALA A 869 28.74 43.24 -17.63
CA ALA A 869 27.97 44.05 -16.69
C ALA A 869 27.57 43.23 -15.45
N THR A 870 27.80 43.78 -14.26
CA THR A 870 27.35 43.20 -12.98
C THR A 870 25.81 43.25 -12.87
N PRO A 871 25.17 42.46 -11.99
CA PRO A 871 23.72 42.53 -11.77
C PRO A 871 23.22 43.97 -11.54
N GLU A 872 23.94 44.76 -10.73
CA GLU A 872 23.63 46.18 -10.47
C GLU A 872 23.63 47.01 -11.76
N GLN A 873 24.66 46.84 -12.59
CA GLN A 873 24.82 47.61 -13.83
C GLN A 873 23.74 47.24 -14.86
N ARG A 874 23.37 45.95 -14.92
CA ARG A 874 22.28 45.48 -15.78
C ARG A 874 20.94 46.05 -15.30
N TYR A 875 20.71 46.08 -13.99
CA TYR A 875 19.53 46.66 -13.37
C TYR A 875 19.37 48.15 -13.68
N GLU A 876 20.42 48.95 -13.49
CA GLU A 876 20.39 50.38 -13.84
C GLU A 876 20.16 50.61 -15.35
N ALA A 877 20.89 49.87 -16.20
CA ALA A 877 20.73 49.96 -17.65
C ALA A 877 19.32 49.57 -18.14
N TRP A 878 18.67 48.63 -17.45
CA TRP A 878 17.30 48.22 -17.74
C TRP A 878 16.28 49.25 -17.26
N ILE A 879 16.45 49.83 -16.07
CA ILE A 879 15.61 50.94 -15.57
C ILE A 879 15.68 52.12 -16.54
N ASP A 880 16.86 52.46 -17.05
CA ASP A 880 17.04 53.60 -17.95
C ASP A 880 16.28 53.47 -19.28
N LYS A 881 15.84 52.26 -19.68
CA LYS A 881 15.02 52.06 -20.88
C LYS A 881 13.60 52.65 -20.74
N ASP A 882 12.99 52.55 -19.56
CA ASP A 882 11.68 53.17 -19.26
C ASP A 882 11.50 53.44 -17.74
N ARG A 883 12.34 54.35 -17.23
CA ARG A 883 12.42 54.71 -15.80
C ARG A 883 11.07 55.11 -15.21
N ALA A 884 10.28 55.86 -15.96
CA ALA A 884 8.97 56.33 -15.52
C ALA A 884 7.92 55.21 -15.38
N ALA A 885 7.98 54.16 -16.21
CA ALA A 885 7.10 53.00 -16.06
C ALA A 885 7.51 52.12 -14.86
N VAL A 886 8.81 51.89 -14.68
CA VAL A 886 9.34 51.08 -13.58
C VAL A 886 9.09 51.75 -12.23
N GLU A 887 9.39 53.05 -12.08
CA GLU A 887 9.19 53.79 -10.82
C GLU A 887 7.71 53.86 -10.42
N ARG A 888 6.79 54.08 -11.37
CA ARG A 888 5.34 54.06 -11.10
C ARG A 888 4.88 52.69 -10.61
N SER A 889 5.33 51.64 -11.26
CA SER A 889 4.94 50.27 -10.90
C SER A 889 5.51 49.86 -9.55
N ARG A 890 6.74 50.29 -9.24
CA ARG A 890 7.35 50.12 -7.92
C ARG A 890 6.58 50.85 -6.82
N SER A 891 6.16 52.09 -7.04
CA SER A 891 5.33 52.82 -6.06
C SER A 891 4.03 52.07 -5.72
N VAL A 892 3.41 51.43 -6.71
CA VAL A 892 2.20 50.60 -6.49
C VAL A 892 2.53 49.33 -5.70
N LEU A 893 3.67 48.69 -5.96
CA LEU A 893 4.12 47.55 -5.17
C LEU A 893 4.43 47.95 -3.73
N ASP A 894 5.12 49.07 -3.52
CA ASP A 894 5.43 49.61 -2.19
C ASP A 894 4.15 49.92 -1.41
N GLU A 895 3.12 50.50 -2.05
CA GLU A 895 1.79 50.71 -1.45
C GLU A 895 1.09 49.40 -1.06
N ILE A 896 1.17 48.37 -1.91
CA ILE A 896 0.62 47.05 -1.62
C ILE A 896 1.38 46.39 -0.45
N MET A 897 2.70 46.51 -0.41
CA MET A 897 3.55 45.96 0.64
C MET A 897 3.41 46.70 1.97
N ALA A 898 2.98 47.96 1.95
CA ALA A 898 2.62 48.73 3.15
C ALA A 898 1.22 48.41 3.71
N SER A 899 0.42 47.58 3.02
CA SER A 899 -0.92 47.20 3.48
C SER A 899 -0.88 46.27 4.69
N ASP A 900 -1.82 46.46 5.63
CA ASP A 900 -2.00 45.61 6.81
C ASP A 900 -2.68 44.27 6.48
N THR A 901 -3.41 44.19 5.36
CA THR A 901 -4.13 42.97 4.93
C THR A 901 -3.80 42.60 3.49
N TYR A 902 -3.46 41.32 3.29
CA TYR A 902 -3.17 40.72 2.00
C TYR A 902 -4.24 39.69 1.68
N ASP A 903 -5.04 39.97 0.66
CA ASP A 903 -6.02 39.04 0.12
C ASP A 903 -5.70 38.71 -1.35
N LEU A 904 -6.54 37.88 -1.95
CA LEU A 904 -6.38 37.48 -3.34
C LEU A 904 -6.42 38.67 -4.30
N ALA A 905 -7.23 39.70 -4.01
CA ALA A 905 -7.37 40.87 -4.87
C ALA A 905 -6.09 41.72 -4.85
N THR A 906 -5.59 42.04 -3.66
CA THR A 906 -4.35 42.82 -3.50
C THR A 906 -3.16 42.14 -4.17
N LEU A 907 -3.00 40.83 -3.98
CA LEU A 907 -1.90 40.08 -4.61
C LEU A 907 -2.08 39.90 -6.12
N SER A 908 -3.31 39.81 -6.63
CA SER A 908 -3.57 39.81 -8.08
C SER A 908 -3.19 41.15 -8.72
N VAL A 909 -3.42 42.27 -8.03
CA VAL A 909 -2.95 43.59 -8.49
C VAL A 909 -1.43 43.65 -8.50
N ALA A 910 -0.76 43.14 -7.47
CA ALA A 910 0.70 43.03 -7.46
C ALA A 910 1.23 42.25 -8.68
N MET A 911 0.64 41.09 -9.01
CA MET A 911 1.01 40.30 -10.19
C MET A 911 0.80 41.06 -11.49
N ARG A 912 -0.33 41.75 -11.64
CA ARG A 912 -0.59 42.56 -12.82
C ARG A 912 0.44 43.69 -12.97
N THR A 913 0.86 44.29 -11.86
CA THR A 913 1.89 45.34 -11.85
C THR A 913 3.25 44.80 -12.29
N ILE A 914 3.70 43.65 -11.76
CA ILE A 914 4.95 43.00 -12.18
C ILE A 914 4.88 42.61 -13.68
N SER A 915 3.78 42.01 -14.12
CA SER A 915 3.54 41.68 -15.52
C SER A 915 3.56 42.91 -16.45
N ALA A 916 3.09 44.07 -15.97
CA ALA A 916 3.14 45.32 -16.73
C ALA A 916 4.58 45.84 -16.89
N ILE A 917 5.41 45.75 -15.84
CA ILE A 917 6.84 46.07 -15.90
C ILE A 917 7.55 45.20 -16.95
N LEU A 918 7.27 43.90 -16.94
CA LEU A 918 7.86 42.97 -17.92
C LEU A 918 7.51 43.38 -19.34
N ARG A 919 6.23 43.66 -19.65
CA ARG A 919 5.80 44.07 -21.00
C ARG A 919 6.39 45.41 -21.45
N ALA A 920 6.53 46.37 -20.53
CA ALA A 920 7.09 47.67 -20.84
C ALA A 920 8.59 47.59 -21.20
N THR A 921 9.30 46.60 -20.67
CA THR A 921 10.76 46.49 -20.79
C THR A 921 11.25 45.38 -21.71
N SER A 922 10.33 44.58 -22.26
CA SER A 922 10.59 43.54 -23.26
C SER A 922 10.29 43.97 -24.71
N MET A 923 9.70 45.16 -24.88
CA MET A 923 9.67 45.90 -26.16
C MET A 923 10.91 46.78 -26.27
#